data_AF-A0A2R6JAC8-F1
#
_entry.id   AF-A0A2R6JAC8-F1
#
_cell.length_a   1.000
_cell.length_b   1.000
_cell.length_c   1.000
_cell.angle_alpha   90.00
_cell.angle_beta   90.00
_cell.angle_gamma   90.00
#
_symmetry.space_group_name_H-M   'P 1'
#
loop_
_entity.id
_entity.type
_entity.pdbx_description
1 polymer ?
#
loop_
_entity_poly.entity_id
_entity_poly.type
_entity_poly.pdbx_seq_one_letter_code
_entity_poly.pdbx_strand_id
1 'polypeptide(L)'
;LGLISQDQFNTRELHEVYEMCLNIDETLAEALDTWETVGQARTELVGDQQFDPLLFGVVPESAFDYATIYDTIGYTVSGAFLDWMAHPEPVGLDMTTLDFEMSFNHITGGNVYNPELFEREVTGYRATIRTIVDFAVNNTETPNTSENFFTSTEAGGDSVAYVTTGAVGSGDDALRRTDDQLDLDDGTEFYETEESMELTAEETAYSFDVERTDLHSMGIHLHGQGVLADLELVSPDGEVVRSFEGVTEERVGGKCCGLPEFTVSEPQPGTWTLRADSYDDASQVVEMQRWTLAAQGSPDPTQAWGGEGYEQAGYDVTPFEFFRDYESAEKRGNLRNFIENGSVDAVTVDDVKAGALSNYEHAVLVHDYVSPTERISEGVTDNQKAGVTGGVTDAGYVGALDDFVDAGGNLVVTDTGTYVLSEMDNDLVDGSAISREDDIERQTLDVARFTSKNLDHPLFDDSVREIQNQLWKVQPLGYQVDGSAPMDLLDESALAAASGDSAASVAARTDGRVAAASVTPDGTTDTGIHYISSLLPPATQANLHPFGLQNYTVTFLGNIMLTSALGFTQVRDTGETTHGVHRRPDQPRRDHRLGTRRRRRVRRRGRHHRRDTGRLERRRKVRRRRKRRRHHGRPRHRHAERGRRRRHSHPPVLRRCPRGRRRVRRLHLRAGGGERHHRRRGADRRGRRH
;
A
#
# COMPACT_ATOMS: atom_id res chain seq x y z
N LEU A 1 8.83 -12.71 4.35
CA LEU A 1 7.91 -11.63 4.00
C LEU A 1 8.41 -10.97 2.72
N GLY A 2 7.49 -10.69 1.80
CA GLY A 2 7.74 -9.85 0.64
C GLY A 2 7.08 -8.50 0.88
N LEU A 3 7.88 -7.46 1.07
CA LEU A 3 7.39 -6.11 1.33
C LEU A 3 7.35 -5.37 -0.01
N ILE A 4 6.15 -5.22 -0.55
CA ILE A 4 5.94 -4.56 -1.84
C ILE A 4 6.04 -3.05 -1.61
N SER A 5 7.01 -2.44 -2.26
CA SER A 5 7.06 -1.00 -2.43
C SER A 5 6.45 -0.65 -3.77
N GLN A 6 5.24 -0.10 -3.72
CA GLN A 6 4.47 0.31 -4.88
C GLN A 6 4.09 1.78 -4.69
N ASP A 7 4.83 2.64 -5.37
CA ASP A 7 4.49 4.06 -5.40
C ASP A 7 3.49 4.30 -6.56
N GLN A 8 3.89 4.89 -7.68
CA GLN A 8 3.00 5.08 -8.84
C GLN A 8 3.14 3.95 -9.88
N PHE A 9 2.52 2.79 -9.61
CA PHE A 9 2.50 1.65 -10.55
C PHE A 9 1.24 1.63 -11.41
N ASN A 10 1.38 1.32 -12.71
CA ASN A 10 0.24 0.99 -13.57
C ASN A 10 -0.14 -0.50 -13.48
N THR A 11 -1.20 -0.90 -14.18
CA THR A 11 -1.70 -2.29 -14.24
C THR A 11 -0.60 -3.30 -14.58
N ARG A 12 0.29 -2.99 -15.53
CA ARG A 12 1.36 -3.91 -15.94
C ARG A 12 2.34 -4.19 -14.79
N GLU A 13 2.73 -3.15 -14.07
CA GLU A 13 3.71 -3.22 -12.98
C GLU A 13 3.16 -3.92 -11.75
N LEU A 14 1.89 -3.65 -11.41
CA LEU A 14 1.17 -4.39 -10.38
C LEU A 14 1.15 -5.89 -10.67
N HIS A 15 0.84 -6.28 -11.91
CA HIS A 15 0.91 -7.68 -12.34
C HIS A 15 2.33 -8.25 -12.32
N GLU A 16 3.35 -7.47 -12.66
CA GLU A 16 4.74 -7.90 -12.64
C GLU A 16 5.22 -8.22 -11.23
N VAL A 17 4.98 -7.32 -10.27
CA VAL A 17 5.36 -7.53 -8.86
C VAL A 17 4.56 -8.66 -8.23
N TYR A 18 3.25 -8.74 -8.50
CA TYR A 18 2.41 -9.80 -7.96
C TYR A 18 2.83 -11.18 -8.50
N GLU A 19 3.09 -11.30 -9.80
CA GLU A 19 3.59 -12.54 -10.40
C GLU A 19 4.97 -12.91 -9.84
N MET A 20 5.87 -11.94 -9.62
CA MET A 20 7.16 -12.19 -8.97
C MET A 20 6.96 -12.83 -7.58
N CYS A 21 6.01 -12.31 -6.80
CA CYS A 21 5.69 -12.85 -5.49
C CYS A 21 5.14 -14.27 -5.56
N LEU A 22 4.25 -14.58 -6.53
CA LEU A 22 3.76 -15.96 -6.75
C LEU A 22 4.89 -16.94 -7.08
N ASN A 23 5.84 -16.53 -7.92
CA ASN A 23 6.99 -17.36 -8.28
C ASN A 23 7.92 -17.61 -7.07
N ILE A 24 8.11 -16.58 -6.22
CA ILE A 24 8.86 -16.70 -4.97
C ILE A 24 8.15 -17.65 -4.01
N ASP A 25 6.84 -17.50 -3.84
CA ASP A 25 6.00 -18.33 -2.97
C ASP A 25 6.12 -19.81 -3.34
N GLU A 26 5.89 -20.15 -4.62
CA GLU A 26 6.01 -21.53 -5.12
C GLU A 26 7.43 -22.09 -4.90
N THR A 27 8.47 -21.31 -5.20
CA THR A 27 9.86 -21.77 -5.05
C THR A 27 10.22 -21.97 -3.58
N LEU A 28 9.76 -21.10 -2.69
CA LEU A 28 10.05 -21.18 -1.26
C LEU A 28 9.30 -22.34 -0.61
N ALA A 29 8.04 -22.58 -0.98
CA ALA A 29 7.27 -23.73 -0.53
C ALA A 29 8.00 -25.04 -0.88
N GLU A 30 8.57 -25.17 -2.10
CA GLU A 30 9.38 -26.33 -2.46
C GLU A 30 10.70 -26.39 -1.66
N ALA A 31 11.43 -25.29 -1.58
CA ALA A 31 12.74 -25.23 -0.92
C ALA A 31 12.66 -25.47 0.60
N LEU A 32 11.53 -25.14 1.21
CA LEU A 32 11.28 -25.16 2.65
C LEU A 32 10.09 -26.06 3.05
N ASP A 33 9.65 -27.01 2.21
CA ASP A 33 8.50 -27.92 2.43
C ASP A 33 8.43 -28.56 3.84
N THR A 34 9.59 -29.00 4.35
CA THR A 34 9.68 -29.56 5.71
C THR A 34 9.28 -28.56 6.79
N TRP A 35 9.53 -27.27 6.56
CA TRP A 35 9.23 -26.18 7.47
C TRP A 35 7.76 -25.79 7.43
N GLU A 36 7.15 -25.69 6.26
CA GLU A 36 5.71 -25.44 6.12
C GLU A 36 4.90 -26.55 6.80
N THR A 37 5.33 -27.80 6.64
CA THR A 37 4.72 -28.93 7.35
C THR A 37 4.82 -28.78 8.87
N VAL A 38 5.94 -28.27 9.38
CA VAL A 38 6.15 -28.05 10.82
C VAL A 38 5.36 -26.84 11.33
N GLY A 39 5.29 -25.76 10.55
CA GLY A 39 4.50 -24.56 10.82
C GLY A 39 3.02 -24.91 10.93
N GLN A 40 2.47 -25.59 9.92
CA GLN A 40 1.09 -26.08 9.91
C GLN A 40 0.81 -27.01 11.09
N ALA A 41 1.71 -27.97 11.39
CA ALA A 41 1.54 -28.87 12.53
C ALA A 41 1.60 -28.14 13.88
N ARG A 42 2.38 -27.06 13.98
CA ARG A 42 2.41 -26.17 15.14
C ARG A 42 1.07 -25.45 15.26
N THR A 43 0.58 -24.83 14.20
CA THR A 43 -0.72 -24.14 14.17
C THR A 43 -1.87 -25.07 14.55
N GLU A 44 -1.90 -26.29 14.01
CA GLU A 44 -2.90 -27.30 14.40
C GLU A 44 -2.83 -27.71 15.88
N LEU A 45 -1.64 -27.64 16.50
CA LEU A 45 -1.39 -28.11 17.87
C LEU A 45 -1.64 -27.04 18.92
N VAL A 46 -1.21 -25.79 18.67
CA VAL A 46 -1.23 -24.69 19.64
C VAL A 46 -2.05 -23.48 19.19
N GLY A 47 -2.63 -23.50 17.98
CA GLY A 47 -3.39 -22.39 17.39
C GLY A 47 -2.51 -21.26 16.87
N ASP A 48 -3.15 -20.24 16.30
CA ASP A 48 -2.51 -19.04 15.71
C ASP A 48 -1.96 -18.06 16.75
N GLN A 49 -1.93 -18.43 18.04
CA GLN A 49 -1.46 -17.51 19.08
C GLN A 49 -0.03 -17.08 18.76
N GLN A 50 0.17 -15.80 18.42
CA GLN A 50 1.50 -15.21 18.25
C GLN A 50 2.23 -15.38 19.58
N PHE A 51 3.17 -16.33 19.65
CA PHE A 51 4.16 -16.28 20.71
C PHE A 51 5.12 -15.17 20.31
N ASP A 52 5.24 -14.17 21.17
CA ASP A 52 6.16 -13.06 21.05
C ASP A 52 7.54 -13.54 20.53
N PRO A 53 8.07 -12.95 19.43
CA PRO A 53 9.40 -13.27 18.91
C PRO A 53 10.52 -13.05 19.93
N LEU A 54 10.26 -12.31 21.02
CA LEU A 54 11.20 -12.15 22.15
C LEU A 54 11.33 -13.39 23.03
N LEU A 55 10.38 -14.33 23.00
CA LEU A 55 10.35 -15.44 23.97
C LEU A 55 10.64 -16.82 23.39
N PHE A 56 10.40 -17.08 22.10
CA PHE A 56 10.78 -18.34 21.47
C PHE A 56 11.05 -18.18 19.96
N GLY A 57 12.04 -18.91 19.42
CA GLY A 57 12.24 -19.06 17.98
C GLY A 57 11.08 -19.83 17.35
N VAL A 58 9.98 -19.13 17.05
CA VAL A 58 8.76 -19.71 16.47
C VAL A 58 9.00 -20.05 15.01
N VAL A 59 8.53 -21.23 14.62
CA VAL A 59 8.41 -21.66 13.24
C VAL A 59 7.20 -20.95 12.63
N PRO A 60 7.36 -20.04 11.65
CA PRO A 60 6.22 -19.42 10.99
C PRO A 60 5.35 -20.45 10.26
N GLU A 61 4.08 -20.07 10.05
CA GLU A 61 3.04 -20.96 9.49
C GLU A 61 3.24 -21.19 7.98
N SER A 62 3.76 -20.18 7.28
CA SER A 62 4.16 -20.24 5.88
C SER A 62 5.63 -19.82 5.72
N ALA A 63 6.25 -20.26 4.62
CA ALA A 63 7.61 -19.84 4.28
C ALA A 63 7.65 -18.40 3.73
N PHE A 64 6.54 -17.92 3.16
CA PHE A 64 6.42 -16.63 2.52
C PHE A 64 4.98 -16.11 2.62
N ASP A 65 4.87 -14.80 2.82
CA ASP A 65 3.65 -14.03 2.64
C ASP A 65 4.07 -12.62 2.21
N TYR A 66 3.18 -11.91 1.52
CA TYR A 66 3.53 -10.65 0.88
C TYR A 66 2.32 -9.72 0.75
N ALA A 67 2.59 -8.44 0.92
CA ALA A 67 1.67 -7.33 0.76
C ALA A 67 2.48 -6.04 0.73
N THR A 68 1.85 -4.89 0.99
CA THR A 68 2.60 -3.65 1.25
C THR A 68 3.55 -3.80 2.43
N ILE A 69 4.52 -2.89 2.53
CA ILE A 69 5.41 -2.81 3.69
C ILE A 69 4.60 -2.66 4.99
N TYR A 70 3.56 -1.82 4.97
CA TYR A 70 2.77 -1.57 6.17
C TYR A 70 1.99 -2.82 6.58
N ASP A 71 1.36 -3.50 5.63
CA ASP A 71 0.60 -4.74 5.88
C ASP A 71 1.47 -5.88 6.41
N THR A 72 2.74 -5.92 6.05
CA THR A 72 3.65 -7.02 6.39
C THR A 72 4.39 -6.83 7.71
N ILE A 73 4.81 -5.60 8.01
CA ILE A 73 5.68 -5.32 9.17
C ILE A 73 5.21 -4.12 10.01
N GLY A 74 4.12 -3.43 9.64
CA GLY A 74 3.58 -2.29 10.39
C GLY A 74 4.35 -0.98 10.19
N TYR A 75 5.26 -0.93 9.21
CA TYR A 75 6.01 0.27 8.81
C TYR A 75 5.64 0.66 7.40
N THR A 76 5.62 1.95 7.14
CA THR A 76 5.39 2.46 5.80
C THR A 76 6.63 2.40 4.89
N VAL A 77 7.81 2.09 5.45
CA VAL A 77 9.09 2.01 4.73
C VAL A 77 9.94 0.85 5.26
N SER A 78 10.58 0.11 4.36
CA SER A 78 11.73 -0.76 4.66
C SER A 78 12.82 -0.47 3.64
N GLY A 79 14.08 -0.53 4.08
CA GLY A 79 15.22 -0.31 3.21
C GLY A 79 15.42 1.11 2.64
N ALA A 80 14.39 2.00 2.64
CA ALA A 80 14.26 3.39 2.14
C ALA A 80 14.74 3.67 0.70
N PHE A 81 15.81 3.01 0.28
CA PHE A 81 16.41 3.08 -1.03
C PHE A 81 15.61 2.33 -2.09
N LEU A 82 14.92 1.23 -1.72
CA LEU A 82 14.08 0.48 -2.65
C LEU A 82 12.80 1.25 -2.96
N ASP A 83 12.17 1.87 -1.96
CA ASP A 83 11.09 2.86 -2.16
C ASP A 83 11.55 3.95 -3.14
N TRP A 84 12.70 4.60 -2.89
CA TRP A 84 13.24 5.58 -3.84
C TRP A 84 13.44 5.03 -5.27
N MET A 85 13.86 3.77 -5.44
CA MET A 85 13.96 3.17 -6.79
C MET A 85 12.60 2.99 -7.47
N ALA A 86 11.53 2.80 -6.69
CA ALA A 86 10.17 2.64 -7.18
C ALA A 86 9.55 3.96 -7.66
N HIS A 87 10.05 5.11 -7.18
CA HIS A 87 9.62 6.41 -7.68
C HIS A 87 9.84 6.54 -9.19
N PRO A 88 8.92 7.20 -9.93
CA PRO A 88 9.12 7.53 -11.34
C PRO A 88 10.39 8.36 -11.59
N GLU A 89 10.97 8.23 -12.78
CA GLU A 89 12.00 9.16 -13.25
C GLU A 89 11.42 10.59 -13.38
N PRO A 90 12.21 11.66 -13.14
CA PRO A 90 13.64 11.66 -12.87
C PRO A 90 14.03 11.52 -11.39
N VAL A 91 13.04 11.37 -10.49
CA VAL A 91 13.29 11.31 -9.03
C VAL A 91 13.87 9.95 -8.64
N GLY A 92 13.22 8.87 -9.05
CA GLY A 92 13.65 7.49 -8.80
C GLY A 92 14.17 6.78 -10.05
N LEU A 93 13.99 5.46 -10.10
CA LEU A 93 14.43 4.60 -11.20
C LEU A 93 13.27 3.94 -11.98
N ASP A 94 12.02 4.27 -11.64
CA ASP A 94 10.82 3.72 -12.26
C ASP A 94 10.85 2.17 -12.30
N MET A 95 11.24 1.57 -11.16
CA MET A 95 11.43 0.13 -11.01
C MET A 95 10.29 -0.52 -10.22
N THR A 96 9.86 -1.69 -10.68
CA THR A 96 9.09 -2.61 -9.84
C THR A 96 10.00 -3.18 -8.74
N THR A 97 9.66 -2.96 -7.47
CA THR A 97 10.52 -3.31 -6.33
C THR A 97 9.83 -4.21 -5.31
N LEU A 98 10.62 -5.06 -4.65
CA LEU A 98 10.20 -5.93 -3.57
C LEU A 98 11.36 -6.06 -2.58
N ASP A 99 11.08 -5.76 -1.31
CA ASP A 99 12.02 -6.05 -0.22
C ASP A 99 11.73 -7.46 0.27
N PHE A 100 12.69 -8.35 0.11
CA PHE A 100 12.56 -9.71 0.64
C PHE A 100 13.21 -9.80 2.00
N GLU A 101 12.40 -10.00 3.03
CA GLU A 101 12.84 -10.15 4.40
C GLU A 101 12.53 -11.55 4.94
N MET A 102 13.57 -12.21 5.41
CA MET A 102 13.47 -13.49 6.11
C MET A 102 14.39 -13.44 7.33
N SER A 103 13.83 -13.65 8.51
CA SER A 103 14.59 -13.78 9.75
C SER A 103 14.05 -14.97 10.53
N PHE A 104 14.72 -16.12 10.40
CA PHE A 104 14.41 -17.30 11.22
C PHE A 104 15.38 -17.43 12.39
N ASN A 105 16.57 -16.82 12.29
CA ASN A 105 17.57 -16.82 13.35
C ASN A 105 17.97 -15.39 13.69
N HIS A 106 17.20 -14.74 14.55
CA HIS A 106 17.51 -13.39 15.03
C HIS A 106 18.51 -13.47 16.19
N ILE A 107 19.51 -12.60 16.29
CA ILE A 107 20.46 -12.57 17.45
C ILE A 107 20.00 -11.57 18.52
N THR A 108 19.07 -10.68 18.15
CA THR A 108 18.50 -9.65 19.01
C THR A 108 17.34 -10.25 19.83
N GLY A 109 17.19 -9.83 21.09
CA GLY A 109 16.14 -10.34 22.01
C GLY A 109 16.47 -11.61 22.80
N GLY A 110 17.73 -12.08 22.82
CA GLY A 110 18.13 -13.24 23.63
C GLY A 110 18.03 -14.61 22.92
N ASN A 111 17.79 -14.60 21.61
CA ASN A 111 17.82 -15.81 20.80
C ASN A 111 19.22 -16.46 20.80
N VAL A 112 19.26 -17.74 21.17
CA VAL A 112 20.45 -18.58 21.05
C VAL A 112 20.60 -18.95 19.58
N TYR A 113 21.76 -18.64 18.97
CA TYR A 113 22.07 -19.02 17.60
C TYR A 113 21.66 -20.48 17.32
N ASN A 114 20.75 -20.66 16.36
CA ASN A 114 20.30 -21.97 15.94
C ASN A 114 20.82 -22.27 14.52
N PRO A 115 21.78 -23.20 14.36
CA PRO A 115 22.38 -23.50 13.06
C PRO A 115 21.36 -24.07 12.06
N GLU A 116 20.32 -24.77 12.52
CA GLU A 116 19.29 -25.31 11.63
C GLU A 116 18.39 -24.19 11.08
N LEU A 117 17.97 -23.24 11.93
CA LEU A 117 17.21 -22.05 11.49
C LEU A 117 18.04 -21.20 10.52
N PHE A 118 19.33 -21.01 10.82
CA PHE A 118 20.22 -20.27 9.93
C PHE A 118 20.43 -20.96 8.57
N GLU A 119 20.56 -22.29 8.54
CA GLU A 119 20.67 -23.02 7.27
C GLU A 119 19.40 -22.89 6.43
N ARG A 120 18.22 -22.85 7.06
CA ARG A 120 16.94 -22.60 6.38
C ARG A 120 16.85 -21.19 5.84
N GLU A 121 17.21 -20.19 6.64
CA GLU A 121 17.26 -18.80 6.20
C GLU A 121 18.19 -18.63 4.98
N VAL A 122 19.40 -19.20 5.03
CA VAL A 122 20.34 -19.20 3.89
C VAL A 122 19.76 -19.92 2.67
N THR A 123 19.01 -21.02 2.87
CA THR A 123 18.36 -21.75 1.79
C THR A 123 17.26 -20.91 1.14
N GLY A 124 16.40 -20.29 1.96
CA GLY A 124 15.35 -19.38 1.51
C GLY A 124 15.90 -18.21 0.70
N TYR A 125 16.85 -17.44 1.25
CA TYR A 125 17.49 -16.34 0.51
C TYR A 125 18.13 -16.80 -0.81
N ARG A 126 18.78 -17.96 -0.84
CA ARG A 126 19.38 -18.48 -2.09
C ARG A 126 18.33 -18.87 -3.13
N ALA A 127 17.20 -19.43 -2.69
CA ALA A 127 16.09 -19.76 -3.57
C ALA A 127 15.48 -18.48 -4.13
N THR A 128 15.09 -17.54 -3.27
CA THR A 128 14.50 -16.25 -3.66
C THR A 128 15.40 -15.46 -4.61
N ILE A 129 16.70 -15.30 -4.31
CA ILE A 129 17.62 -14.56 -5.20
C ILE A 129 17.68 -15.20 -6.59
N ARG A 130 17.66 -16.54 -6.69
CA ARG A 130 17.65 -17.22 -7.99
C ARG A 130 16.33 -16.99 -8.71
N THR A 131 15.21 -17.13 -8.00
CA THR A 131 13.87 -16.88 -8.55
C THR A 131 13.73 -15.46 -9.06
N ILE A 132 14.14 -14.45 -8.31
CA ILE A 132 14.09 -13.04 -8.73
C ILE A 132 14.97 -12.81 -9.96
N VAL A 133 16.19 -13.37 -10.00
CA VAL A 133 17.08 -13.23 -11.15
C VAL A 133 16.49 -13.90 -12.40
N ASP A 134 15.97 -15.11 -12.26
CA ASP A 134 15.33 -15.84 -13.37
C ASP A 134 14.04 -15.12 -13.83
N PHE A 135 13.23 -14.63 -12.88
CA PHE A 135 12.03 -13.85 -13.16
C PHE A 135 12.38 -12.57 -13.91
N ALA A 136 13.36 -11.80 -13.44
CA ALA A 136 13.77 -10.56 -14.09
C ALA A 136 14.23 -10.82 -15.52
N VAL A 137 15.06 -11.84 -15.77
CA VAL A 137 15.51 -12.19 -17.13
C VAL A 137 14.36 -12.62 -18.04
N ASN A 138 13.35 -13.30 -17.49
CA ASN A 138 12.27 -13.90 -18.28
C ASN A 138 11.01 -13.04 -18.39
N ASN A 139 10.79 -12.05 -17.53
CA ASN A 139 9.52 -11.30 -17.51
C ASN A 139 9.72 -9.79 -17.62
N THR A 140 10.87 -9.25 -17.23
CA THR A 140 11.09 -7.81 -17.38
C THR A 140 11.50 -7.46 -18.79
N GLU A 141 11.26 -6.21 -19.17
CA GLU A 141 11.85 -5.56 -20.33
C GLU A 141 13.38 -5.46 -20.18
N THR A 142 14.07 -6.59 -20.22
CA THR A 142 15.53 -6.63 -20.26
C THR A 142 15.94 -6.25 -21.69
N PRO A 143 16.90 -5.33 -21.91
CA PRO A 143 17.25 -4.81 -23.25
C PRO A 143 17.64 -5.83 -24.33
N ASN A 144 17.71 -7.13 -23.99
CA ASN A 144 18.07 -8.22 -24.89
C ASN A 144 16.98 -9.31 -25.02
N THR A 145 15.78 -9.10 -24.47
CA THR A 145 14.64 -10.02 -24.59
C THR A 145 13.42 -9.31 -25.19
N SER A 146 12.60 -10.03 -25.94
CA SER A 146 11.24 -9.58 -26.25
C SER A 146 10.39 -9.64 -24.98
N GLU A 147 9.34 -8.83 -24.91
CA GLU A 147 8.32 -9.01 -23.88
C GLU A 147 7.77 -10.42 -23.91
N ASN A 148 7.68 -11.01 -22.71
CA ASN A 148 7.19 -12.36 -22.53
C ASN A 148 5.83 -12.37 -21.82
N PHE A 149 5.22 -11.19 -21.58
CA PHE A 149 3.84 -11.08 -21.13
C PHE A 149 3.18 -9.78 -21.56
N PHE A 150 1.85 -9.81 -21.67
CA PHE A 150 0.97 -8.68 -21.90
C PHE A 150 -0.06 -8.58 -20.77
N THR A 151 -0.56 -7.37 -20.52
CA THR A 151 -1.65 -7.13 -19.57
C THR A 151 -2.77 -6.36 -20.24
N SER A 152 -4.00 -6.74 -19.94
CA SER A 152 -5.21 -6.01 -20.34
C SER A 152 -6.26 -5.99 -19.25
N THR A 153 -7.23 -5.11 -19.41
CA THR A 153 -8.45 -5.02 -18.63
C THR A 153 -9.61 -5.34 -19.57
N GLU A 154 -10.26 -6.47 -19.36
CA GLU A 154 -11.46 -6.89 -20.07
C GLU A 154 -12.65 -6.06 -19.52
N ALA A 155 -13.02 -5.00 -20.23
CA ALA A 155 -14.13 -4.12 -19.89
C ALA A 155 -15.47 -4.55 -20.53
N GLY A 156 -15.51 -5.65 -21.28
CA GLY A 156 -16.75 -6.13 -21.92
C GLY A 156 -17.31 -5.25 -23.04
N GLY A 157 -16.67 -4.12 -23.37
CA GLY A 157 -17.24 -3.10 -24.24
C GLY A 157 -17.66 -1.82 -23.51
N ASP A 158 -17.65 -1.86 -22.18
CA ASP A 158 -18.23 -0.83 -21.33
C ASP A 158 -17.31 0.39 -21.22
N SER A 159 -17.93 1.55 -21.05
CA SER A 159 -17.28 2.85 -20.96
C SER A 159 -17.42 3.43 -19.56
N VAL A 160 -16.34 4.03 -19.07
CA VAL A 160 -16.24 4.62 -17.72
C VAL A 160 -16.06 6.12 -17.84
N ALA A 161 -16.90 6.88 -17.14
CA ALA A 161 -16.67 8.30 -16.88
C ALA A 161 -16.04 8.49 -15.50
N TYR A 162 -14.87 9.11 -15.40
CA TYR A 162 -14.41 9.62 -14.10
C TYR A 162 -14.72 11.12 -13.99
N VAL A 163 -15.40 11.49 -12.92
CA VAL A 163 -15.91 12.84 -12.73
C VAL A 163 -14.80 13.76 -12.23
N THR A 164 -14.62 14.87 -12.93
CA THR A 164 -13.58 15.87 -12.67
C THR A 164 -14.19 17.23 -12.36
N THR A 165 -13.45 18.06 -11.63
CA THR A 165 -13.88 19.42 -11.26
C THR A 165 -13.69 20.43 -12.39
N GLY A 166 -12.81 20.10 -13.34
CA GLY A 166 -12.47 20.87 -14.54
C GLY A 166 -11.60 20.01 -15.45
N ALA A 167 -11.05 20.58 -16.51
CA ALA A 167 -10.16 19.82 -17.40
C ALA A 167 -8.94 19.30 -16.62
N VAL A 168 -8.64 18.00 -16.74
CA VAL A 168 -7.53 17.32 -16.04
C VAL A 168 -6.20 18.06 -16.27
N GLY A 169 -5.48 18.36 -15.20
CA GLY A 169 -4.20 19.08 -15.26
C GLY A 169 -4.32 20.57 -15.59
N SER A 170 -5.53 21.12 -15.67
CA SER A 170 -5.74 22.57 -15.84
C SER A 170 -5.79 23.31 -14.50
N GLY A 171 -5.93 24.64 -14.52
CA GLY A 171 -6.16 25.42 -13.29
C GLY A 171 -7.55 25.23 -12.68
N ASP A 172 -8.48 24.67 -13.45
CA ASP A 172 -9.85 24.39 -13.01
C ASP A 172 -9.99 23.00 -12.35
N ASP A 173 -8.92 22.17 -12.40
CA ASP A 173 -8.83 20.92 -11.64
C ASP A 173 -8.47 21.22 -10.17
N ALA A 174 -9.47 21.17 -9.29
CA ALA A 174 -9.32 21.44 -7.86
C ALA A 174 -8.48 20.38 -7.10
N LEU A 175 -8.30 19.18 -7.65
CA LEU A 175 -7.47 18.13 -7.04
C LEU A 175 -6.02 18.21 -7.49
N ARG A 176 -5.70 19.08 -8.46
CA ARG A 176 -4.35 19.31 -8.95
C ARG A 176 -3.48 19.99 -7.89
N ARG A 177 -2.21 19.58 -7.80
CA ARG A 177 -1.17 20.22 -7.01
C ARG A 177 0.05 20.51 -7.87
N THR A 178 0.58 21.72 -7.75
CA THR A 178 1.79 22.14 -8.48
C THR A 178 2.75 22.85 -7.55
N ASP A 179 4.06 22.72 -7.77
CA ASP A 179 5.06 23.45 -6.98
C ASP A 179 4.89 24.98 -7.05
N ASP A 180 4.36 25.51 -8.16
CA ASP A 180 4.01 26.93 -8.33
C ASP A 180 2.96 27.44 -7.32
N GLN A 181 2.25 26.55 -6.61
CA GLN A 181 1.27 26.92 -5.57
C GLN A 181 1.93 27.10 -4.19
N LEU A 182 3.20 26.71 -4.04
CA LEU A 182 3.93 26.84 -2.78
C LEU A 182 4.36 28.29 -2.53
N ASP A 183 4.05 28.80 -1.35
CA ASP A 183 4.62 30.06 -0.85
C ASP A 183 5.77 29.71 0.09
N LEU A 184 6.93 29.41 -0.50
CA LEU A 184 8.10 28.94 0.24
C LEU A 184 8.63 30.04 1.18
N ASP A 185 8.70 29.73 2.48
CA ASP A 185 9.20 30.64 3.50
C ASP A 185 10.73 30.55 3.63
N ASP A 186 11.44 31.58 3.15
CA ASP A 186 12.90 31.70 3.26
C ASP A 186 13.40 31.89 4.71
N GLY A 187 12.47 32.09 5.66
CA GLY A 187 12.68 32.08 7.09
C GLY A 187 12.48 30.73 7.77
N THR A 188 12.33 29.63 7.00
CA THR A 188 12.13 28.29 7.56
C THR A 188 13.28 27.88 8.47
N GLU A 189 12.96 27.45 9.69
CA GLU A 189 13.95 27.03 10.69
C GLU A 189 13.56 25.68 11.30
N PHE A 190 14.44 24.69 11.17
CA PHE A 190 14.33 23.42 11.89
C PHE A 190 15.23 23.43 13.12
N TYR A 191 14.69 22.96 14.23
CA TYR A 191 15.44 22.77 15.46
C TYR A 191 15.16 21.39 16.02
N GLU A 192 16.20 20.74 16.50
CA GLU A 192 16.15 19.40 17.05
C GLU A 192 16.96 19.33 18.35
N THR A 193 16.45 18.59 19.31
CA THR A 193 17.09 18.32 20.60
C THR A 193 16.95 16.85 20.94
N GLU A 194 18.03 16.24 21.41
CA GLU A 194 18.05 14.91 21.98
C GLU A 194 18.29 15.00 23.49
N GLU A 195 17.50 14.29 24.27
CA GLU A 195 17.63 14.22 25.71
C GLU A 195 17.49 12.77 26.19
N SER A 196 18.20 12.39 27.26
CA SER A 196 17.98 11.10 27.91
C SER A 196 16.94 11.25 29.01
N MET A 197 15.98 10.34 29.05
CA MET A 197 15.00 10.25 30.13
C MET A 197 14.95 8.84 30.71
N GLU A 198 14.53 8.73 31.97
CA GLU A 198 14.36 7.46 32.66
C GLU A 198 12.87 7.15 32.72
N LEU A 199 12.45 6.07 32.05
CA LEU A 199 11.14 5.48 32.21
C LEU A 199 11.15 4.61 33.45
N THR A 200 10.20 4.83 34.35
CA THR A 200 10.04 4.03 35.57
C THR A 200 8.81 3.12 35.48
N ALA A 201 8.64 2.22 36.46
CA ALA A 201 7.44 1.40 36.58
C ALA A 201 6.18 2.20 36.96
N GLU A 202 6.33 3.46 37.36
CA GLU A 202 5.24 4.42 37.52
C GLU A 202 5.18 5.36 36.31
N GLU A 203 4.01 5.93 36.04
CA GLU A 203 3.81 6.93 34.98
C GLU A 203 4.91 7.99 35.03
N THR A 204 5.62 8.12 33.92
CA THR A 204 6.68 9.11 33.75
C THR A 204 6.13 10.27 32.93
N ALA A 205 6.07 11.47 33.52
CA ALA A 205 5.66 12.68 32.84
C ALA A 205 6.88 13.57 32.56
N TYR A 206 7.08 13.92 31.29
CA TYR A 206 8.12 14.84 30.85
C TYR A 206 7.47 16.06 30.19
N SER A 207 7.73 17.25 30.74
CA SER A 207 7.18 18.51 30.23
C SER A 207 8.25 19.37 29.58
N PHE A 208 7.89 20.05 28.50
CA PHE A 208 8.75 21.00 27.79
C PHE A 208 7.92 22.17 27.26
N ASP A 209 8.57 23.33 27.12
CA ASP A 209 7.91 24.54 26.64
C ASP A 209 8.13 24.75 25.14
N VAL A 210 7.04 25.06 24.43
CA VAL A 210 7.03 25.57 23.06
C VAL A 210 6.80 27.08 23.14
N GLU A 211 7.84 27.88 22.95
CA GLU A 211 7.76 29.34 23.07
C GLU A 211 7.31 30.03 21.78
N ARG A 212 7.55 29.39 20.63
CA ARG A 212 7.30 29.94 19.31
C ARG A 212 5.82 29.86 18.95
N THR A 213 5.34 30.91 18.29
CA THR A 213 3.95 31.02 17.80
C THR A 213 3.85 30.83 16.28
N ASP A 214 4.99 30.57 15.64
CA ASP A 214 5.18 30.44 14.20
C ASP A 214 5.63 29.03 13.79
N LEU A 215 5.33 28.04 14.63
CA LEU A 215 5.64 26.67 14.31
C LEU A 215 4.65 26.14 13.28
N HIS A 216 5.20 25.64 12.18
CA HIS A 216 4.47 24.85 11.21
C HIS A 216 4.18 23.45 11.78
N SER A 217 5.16 22.83 12.43
CA SER A 217 5.00 21.53 13.07
C SER A 217 6.00 21.31 14.20
N MET A 218 5.71 20.35 15.06
CA MET A 218 6.66 19.77 16.00
C MET A 218 6.53 18.26 16.05
N GLY A 219 7.55 17.58 16.54
CA GLY A 219 7.45 16.16 16.82
C GLY A 219 8.29 15.70 18.00
N ILE A 220 7.93 14.51 18.48
CA ILE A 220 8.53 13.85 19.63
C ILE A 220 8.67 12.37 19.29
N HIS A 221 9.85 11.83 19.50
CA HIS A 221 10.13 10.42 19.27
C HIS A 221 10.94 9.85 20.44
N LEU A 222 10.45 8.75 21.00
CA LEU A 222 11.10 8.01 22.08
C LEU A 222 11.81 6.78 21.51
N HIS A 223 13.13 6.80 21.56
CA HIS A 223 13.99 5.72 21.07
C HIS A 223 14.59 4.94 22.24
N GLY A 224 14.38 3.63 22.25
CA GLY A 224 14.90 2.75 23.28
C GLY A 224 14.72 1.28 22.94
N GLN A 225 15.78 0.50 23.12
CA GLN A 225 15.76 -0.91 22.77
C GLN A 225 14.97 -1.73 23.80
N GLY A 226 13.94 -2.42 23.33
CA GLY A 226 13.11 -3.28 24.18
C GLY A 226 12.18 -2.53 25.13
N VAL A 227 11.92 -1.26 24.84
CA VAL A 227 10.95 -0.45 25.59
C VAL A 227 9.55 -0.87 25.17
N LEU A 228 8.72 -1.15 26.17
CA LEU A 228 7.28 -1.37 26.02
C LEU A 228 6.59 -0.34 26.91
N ALA A 229 5.87 0.61 26.31
CA ALA A 229 5.16 1.64 27.05
C ALA A 229 3.92 2.13 26.30
N ASP A 230 2.90 2.55 27.04
CA ASP A 230 1.84 3.39 26.53
C ASP A 230 2.33 4.85 26.54
N LEU A 231 1.95 5.64 25.53
CA LEU A 231 2.31 7.04 25.42
C LEU A 231 1.09 7.93 25.25
N GLU A 232 1.12 9.10 25.88
CA GLU A 232 0.19 10.20 25.60
C GLU A 232 0.96 11.51 25.42
N LEU A 233 0.64 12.27 24.38
CA LEU A 233 1.07 13.66 24.24
C LEU A 233 -0.06 14.59 24.61
N VAL A 234 0.17 15.40 25.65
CA VAL A 234 -0.79 16.33 26.22
C VAL A 234 -0.43 17.76 25.82
N SER A 235 -1.41 18.49 25.29
CA SER A 235 -1.31 19.89 24.89
C SER A 235 -1.26 20.84 26.10
N PRO A 236 -0.89 22.11 25.90
CA PRO A 236 -0.94 23.14 26.95
C PRO A 236 -2.29 23.35 27.61
N ASP A 237 -3.40 23.01 26.93
CA ASP A 237 -4.76 23.08 27.50
C ASP A 237 -5.15 21.84 28.30
N GLY A 238 -4.28 20.82 28.34
CA GLY A 238 -4.49 19.57 29.04
C GLY A 238 -5.21 18.49 28.23
N GLU A 239 -5.37 18.70 26.92
CA GLU A 239 -5.97 17.71 26.02
C GLU A 239 -4.94 16.72 25.51
N VAL A 240 -5.28 15.43 25.46
CA VAL A 240 -4.45 14.40 24.82
C VAL A 240 -4.65 14.52 23.31
N VAL A 241 -3.59 14.91 22.58
CA VAL A 241 -3.66 15.11 21.12
C VAL A 241 -3.06 13.96 20.32
N ARG A 242 -2.25 13.12 20.97
CA ARG A 242 -1.72 11.86 20.43
C ARG A 242 -1.67 10.83 21.55
N SER A 243 -1.93 9.58 21.20
CA SER A 243 -1.84 8.46 22.13
C SER A 243 -1.35 7.22 21.41
N PHE A 244 -0.69 6.34 22.14
CA PHE A 244 -0.23 5.06 21.63
C PHE A 244 -0.32 4.01 22.73
N GLU A 245 -0.99 2.90 22.41
CA GLU A 245 -1.01 1.72 23.27
C GLU A 245 0.17 0.81 22.90
N GLY A 246 1.07 0.59 23.85
CA GLY A 246 2.26 -0.24 23.69
C GLY A 246 1.94 -1.71 23.57
N VAL A 247 0.83 -2.17 24.15
CA VAL A 247 0.41 -3.58 24.13
C VAL A 247 -1.06 -3.68 23.80
N THR A 248 -1.37 -4.23 22.64
CA THR A 248 -2.74 -4.55 22.19
C THR A 248 -2.87 -6.05 21.99
N GLU A 249 -4.08 -6.54 21.68
CA GLU A 249 -4.25 -7.95 21.29
C GLU A 249 -3.47 -8.32 20.02
N GLU A 250 -3.15 -7.35 19.16
CA GLU A 250 -2.54 -7.53 17.84
C GLU A 250 -1.05 -7.15 17.77
N ARG A 251 -0.56 -6.37 18.74
CA ARG A 251 0.80 -5.78 18.71
C ARG A 251 1.40 -5.64 20.10
N VAL A 252 2.68 -5.98 20.25
CA VAL A 252 3.50 -5.72 21.43
C VAL A 252 4.68 -4.83 21.03
N GLY A 253 4.79 -3.65 21.65
CA GLY A 253 5.85 -2.68 21.43
C GLY A 253 5.65 -1.73 20.26
N GLY A 254 6.56 -0.78 20.13
CA GLY A 254 6.55 0.24 19.08
C GLY A 254 7.30 -0.11 17.81
N LYS A 255 7.39 0.90 16.95
CA LYS A 255 8.08 0.88 15.65
C LYS A 255 9.62 0.71 15.87
N CYS A 256 10.32 -0.07 15.03
CA CYS A 256 11.66 -0.63 15.16
C CYS A 256 12.65 0.26 15.93
N CYS A 257 13.17 -0.27 17.04
CA CYS A 257 14.09 0.39 17.98
C CYS A 257 13.50 1.52 18.85
N GLY A 258 12.19 1.78 18.79
CA GLY A 258 11.54 2.79 19.63
C GLY A 258 10.01 2.66 19.77
N LEU A 259 9.40 3.71 20.28
CA LEU A 259 7.96 3.96 20.32
C LEU A 259 7.59 4.85 19.12
N PRO A 260 6.31 5.04 18.75
CA PRO A 260 6.00 5.88 17.58
C PRO A 260 6.53 7.31 17.75
N GLU A 261 6.82 7.93 16.62
CA GLU A 261 6.99 9.37 16.54
C GLU A 261 5.62 10.04 16.49
N PHE A 262 5.39 10.98 17.40
CA PHE A 262 4.21 11.85 17.38
C PHE A 262 4.56 13.14 16.67
N THR A 263 3.77 13.50 15.67
CA THR A 263 3.86 14.80 14.99
C THR A 263 2.60 15.62 15.21
N VAL A 264 2.75 16.91 15.52
CA VAL A 264 1.65 17.86 15.69
C VAL A 264 1.86 19.01 14.70
N SER A 265 0.87 19.24 13.84
CA SER A 265 0.80 20.41 12.96
C SER A 265 0.34 21.63 13.75
N GLU A 266 0.93 22.80 13.44
CA GLU A 266 0.61 24.09 14.03
C GLU A 266 0.48 24.06 15.57
N PRO A 267 1.49 23.54 16.29
CA PRO A 267 1.40 23.33 17.73
C PRO A 267 1.25 24.68 18.46
N GLN A 268 0.31 24.74 19.39
CA GLN A 268 0.12 25.93 20.20
C GLN A 268 1.30 26.20 21.14
N PRO A 269 1.63 27.48 21.41
CA PRO A 269 2.64 27.84 22.38
C PRO A 269 2.20 27.45 23.80
N GLY A 270 3.15 27.03 24.63
CA GLY A 270 2.91 26.65 26.03
C GLY A 270 3.63 25.38 26.44
N THR A 271 3.28 24.85 27.61
CA THR A 271 3.89 23.65 28.17
C THR A 271 3.20 22.40 27.63
N TRP A 272 3.94 21.61 26.86
CA TRP A 272 3.53 20.29 26.40
C TRP A 272 4.03 19.22 27.36
N THR A 273 3.29 18.11 27.49
CA THR A 273 3.69 17.00 28.36
C THR A 273 3.56 15.66 27.66
N LEU A 274 4.66 14.91 27.59
CA LEU A 274 4.68 13.51 27.20
C LEU A 274 4.52 12.65 28.46
N ARG A 275 3.48 11.83 28.50
CA ARG A 275 3.29 10.79 29.52
C ARG A 275 3.67 9.45 28.94
N ALA A 276 4.38 8.65 29.73
CA ALA A 276 4.79 7.31 29.36
C ALA A 276 4.56 6.35 30.52
N ASP A 277 3.77 5.30 30.27
CA ASP A 277 3.51 4.22 31.21
C ASP A 277 4.27 2.97 30.76
N SER A 278 5.36 2.65 31.46
CA SER A 278 6.20 1.49 31.14
C SER A 278 5.55 0.18 31.58
N TYR A 279 5.63 -0.84 30.74
CA TYR A 279 5.29 -2.23 31.10
C TYR A 279 6.44 -2.96 31.80
N ASP A 280 7.63 -2.38 31.85
CA ASP A 280 8.77 -2.94 32.59
C ASP A 280 8.80 -2.41 34.03
N ASP A 281 8.92 -3.33 35.00
CA ASP A 281 9.13 -3.03 36.42
C ASP A 281 10.51 -2.39 36.68
N ALA A 282 11.48 -2.62 35.79
CA ALA A 282 12.80 -2.03 35.86
C ALA A 282 12.85 -0.68 35.14
N SER A 283 13.53 0.29 35.75
CA SER A 283 13.79 1.57 35.12
C SER A 283 14.62 1.40 33.84
N GLN A 284 14.18 2.01 32.74
CA GLN A 284 14.88 1.99 31.46
C GLN A 284 15.27 3.42 31.06
N VAL A 285 16.51 3.60 30.62
CA VAL A 285 16.93 4.89 30.04
C VAL A 285 16.61 4.85 28.55
N VAL A 286 15.84 5.84 28.11
CA VAL A 286 15.46 6.03 26.72
C VAL A 286 15.95 7.40 26.24
N GLU A 287 16.14 7.51 24.94
CA GLU A 287 16.45 8.76 24.28
C GLU A 287 15.15 9.37 23.77
N MET A 288 14.91 10.63 24.08
CA MET A 288 13.79 11.39 23.56
C MET A 288 14.35 12.45 22.62
N GLN A 289 13.99 12.31 21.35
CA GLN A 289 14.23 13.29 20.32
C GLN A 289 13.00 14.20 20.23
N ARG A 290 13.22 15.52 20.24
CA ARG A 290 12.19 16.53 20.03
C ARG A 290 12.63 17.44 18.90
N TRP A 291 11.70 17.80 18.04
CA TRP A 291 11.98 18.73 16.95
C TRP A 291 10.84 19.72 16.72
N THR A 292 11.18 20.86 16.13
CA THR A 292 10.24 21.90 15.70
C THR A 292 10.63 22.40 14.34
N LEU A 293 9.64 22.64 13.48
CA LEU A 293 9.79 23.29 12.18
C LEU A 293 8.99 24.58 12.21
N ALA A 294 9.66 25.72 12.08
CA ALA A 294 9.03 27.02 12.00
C ALA A 294 8.94 27.49 10.55
N ALA A 295 7.75 27.96 10.15
CA ALA A 295 7.50 28.60 8.86
C ALA A 295 6.17 29.38 8.91
N GLN A 296 6.12 30.55 8.27
CA GLN A 296 4.92 31.39 8.07
C GLN A 296 4.12 31.03 6.81
N GLY A 297 4.71 30.21 5.93
CA GLY A 297 4.12 29.69 4.70
C GLY A 297 4.46 28.21 4.54
N SER A 298 4.62 27.76 3.29
CA SER A 298 5.15 26.43 3.01
C SER A 298 6.61 26.35 3.46
N PRO A 299 7.02 25.35 4.25
CA PRO A 299 8.42 25.23 4.66
C PRO A 299 9.37 25.12 3.45
N ASP A 300 10.43 25.92 3.41
CA ASP A 300 11.47 25.85 2.37
C ASP A 300 12.43 24.68 2.66
N PRO A 301 12.45 23.64 1.82
CA PRO A 301 13.34 22.49 2.01
C PRO A 301 14.83 22.84 1.97
N THR A 302 15.21 23.96 1.35
CA THR A 302 16.60 24.43 1.32
C THR A 302 17.02 24.94 2.70
N GLN A 303 16.13 25.69 3.36
CA GLN A 303 16.41 26.31 4.66
C GLN A 303 16.21 25.36 5.84
N ALA A 304 15.35 24.34 5.70
CA ALA A 304 15.05 23.35 6.73
C ALA A 304 16.30 22.67 7.34
N TRP A 305 17.46 22.68 6.67
CA TRP A 305 18.72 22.22 7.24
C TRP A 305 19.82 23.29 7.24
N GLY A 306 19.48 24.51 7.65
CA GLY A 306 20.44 25.61 7.79
C GLY A 306 21.02 26.09 6.47
N GLY A 307 20.24 25.99 5.38
CA GLY A 307 20.67 26.33 4.03
C GLY A 307 21.46 25.22 3.32
N GLU A 308 21.61 24.04 3.93
CA GLU A 308 22.24 22.85 3.33
C GLU A 308 21.22 21.80 2.84
N GLY A 309 19.93 22.17 2.80
CA GLY A 309 18.86 21.29 2.37
C GLY A 309 18.78 21.09 0.85
N TYR A 310 17.65 20.53 0.41
CA TYR A 310 17.40 20.23 -1.00
C TYR A 310 16.55 21.32 -1.65
N GLU A 311 16.80 21.61 -2.93
CA GLU A 311 15.89 22.44 -3.72
C GLU A 311 14.56 21.70 -3.92
N GLN A 312 13.45 22.43 -3.91
CA GLN A 312 12.14 21.89 -4.27
C GLN A 312 12.14 21.46 -5.74
N ALA A 313 12.01 20.16 -5.98
CA ALA A 313 11.78 19.64 -7.32
C ALA A 313 10.39 20.08 -7.80
N GLY A 314 10.31 20.52 -9.06
CA GLY A 314 9.04 20.88 -9.67
C GLY A 314 8.14 19.67 -9.89
N TYR A 315 6.83 19.85 -9.72
CA TYR A 315 5.84 18.80 -9.91
C TYR A 315 4.49 19.39 -10.34
N ASP A 316 3.73 18.59 -11.06
CA ASP A 316 2.38 18.91 -11.50
C ASP A 316 1.60 17.60 -11.46
N VAL A 317 0.78 17.44 -10.42
CA VAL A 317 0.18 16.15 -10.08
C VAL A 317 -1.32 16.26 -9.86
N THR A 318 -2.04 15.20 -10.24
CA THR A 318 -3.48 15.06 -10.01
C THR A 318 -3.84 13.58 -9.88
N PRO A 319 -4.72 13.19 -8.94
CA PRO A 319 -5.14 11.79 -8.80
C PRO A 319 -5.80 11.24 -10.07
N PHE A 320 -6.31 12.11 -10.95
CA PHE A 320 -6.92 11.70 -12.22
C PHE A 320 -5.94 11.07 -13.22
N GLU A 321 -4.62 11.25 -13.05
CA GLU A 321 -3.64 10.54 -13.88
C GLU A 321 -3.74 9.02 -13.71
N PHE A 322 -4.25 8.55 -12.56
CA PHE A 322 -4.55 7.13 -12.35
C PHE A 322 -5.43 6.56 -13.47
N PHE A 323 -6.50 7.26 -13.87
CA PHE A 323 -7.43 6.75 -14.89
C PHE A 323 -6.80 6.74 -16.28
N ARG A 324 -5.89 7.69 -16.55
CA ARG A 324 -5.09 7.68 -17.77
C ARG A 324 -4.20 6.45 -17.80
N ASP A 325 -3.42 6.21 -16.75
CA ASP A 325 -2.53 5.04 -16.65
C ASP A 325 -3.30 3.70 -16.57
N TYR A 326 -4.54 3.71 -16.06
CA TYR A 326 -5.45 2.56 -16.06
C TYR A 326 -5.95 2.23 -17.47
N GLU A 327 -6.25 3.24 -18.29
CA GLU A 327 -6.62 3.05 -19.69
C GLU A 327 -5.42 2.68 -20.56
N SER A 328 -4.35 3.48 -20.45
CA SER A 328 -3.15 3.36 -21.25
C SER A 328 -1.96 4.10 -20.63
N ALA A 329 -0.77 3.51 -20.70
CA ALA A 329 0.46 4.15 -20.24
C ALA A 329 1.52 4.14 -21.34
N GLU A 330 2.24 5.26 -21.50
CA GLU A 330 3.46 5.31 -22.31
C GLU A 330 4.66 4.96 -21.44
N LYS A 331 5.32 3.84 -21.74
CA LYS A 331 6.54 3.43 -21.02
C LYS A 331 7.68 3.20 -21.99
N ARG A 332 8.82 3.86 -21.73
CA ARG A 332 10.04 3.83 -22.56
C ARG A 332 9.79 4.10 -24.05
N GLY A 333 8.85 5.01 -24.34
CA GLY A 333 8.49 5.43 -25.69
C GLY A 333 7.45 4.55 -26.40
N ASN A 334 6.82 3.60 -25.70
CA ASN A 334 5.76 2.76 -26.26
C ASN A 334 4.45 2.98 -25.49
N LEU A 335 3.43 3.50 -26.17
CA LEU A 335 2.07 3.56 -25.65
C LEU A 335 1.47 2.15 -25.59
N ARG A 336 0.98 1.76 -24.42
CA ARG A 336 0.27 0.50 -24.18
C ARG A 336 -1.16 0.82 -23.78
N ASN A 337 -2.12 0.25 -24.49
CA ASN A 337 -3.52 0.29 -24.07
C ASN A 337 -3.81 -0.96 -23.24
N PHE A 338 -4.36 -0.77 -22.06
CA PHE A 338 -4.75 -1.85 -21.17
C PHE A 338 -6.23 -2.18 -21.35
N ILE A 339 -7.10 -1.18 -21.54
CA ILE A 339 -8.53 -1.41 -21.71
C ILE A 339 -8.84 -2.01 -23.09
N GLU A 340 -9.49 -3.18 -23.09
CA GLU A 340 -9.93 -3.85 -24.30
C GLU A 340 -11.39 -3.52 -24.64
N ASN A 341 -11.60 -2.92 -25.81
CA ASN A 341 -12.92 -2.60 -26.38
C ASN A 341 -13.82 -1.67 -25.54
N GLY A 342 -13.32 -1.07 -24.45
CA GLY A 342 -13.99 -0.04 -23.65
C GLY A 342 -13.29 1.31 -23.73
N SER A 343 -13.70 2.26 -22.90
CA SER A 343 -13.07 3.58 -22.77
C SER A 343 -13.09 4.09 -21.33
N VAL A 344 -12.16 4.97 -20.98
CA VAL A 344 -12.12 5.64 -19.66
C VAL A 344 -11.90 7.14 -19.88
N ASP A 345 -12.97 7.92 -19.76
CA ASP A 345 -12.98 9.34 -20.13
C ASP A 345 -13.16 10.26 -18.92
N ALA A 346 -12.50 11.41 -18.96
CA ALA A 346 -12.79 12.51 -18.04
C ALA A 346 -14.12 13.17 -18.43
N VAL A 347 -15.01 13.33 -17.46
CA VAL A 347 -16.25 14.10 -17.62
C VAL A 347 -16.28 15.18 -16.54
N THR A 348 -16.49 16.45 -16.89
CA THR A 348 -16.53 17.51 -15.89
C THR A 348 -17.87 17.51 -15.15
N VAL A 349 -17.90 18.08 -13.95
CA VAL A 349 -19.15 18.29 -13.19
C VAL A 349 -20.22 19.02 -14.03
N ASP A 350 -19.83 19.98 -14.87
CA ASP A 350 -20.77 20.68 -15.75
C ASP A 350 -21.27 19.79 -16.91
N ASP A 351 -20.43 18.89 -17.43
CA ASP A 351 -20.86 17.90 -18.42
C ASP A 351 -21.83 16.87 -17.81
N VAL A 352 -21.61 16.47 -16.56
CA VAL A 352 -22.55 15.60 -15.81
C VAL A 352 -23.92 16.27 -15.70
N LYS A 353 -23.98 17.55 -15.30
CA LYS A 353 -25.24 18.33 -15.27
C LYS A 353 -25.91 18.43 -16.64
N ALA A 354 -25.11 18.45 -17.71
CA ALA A 354 -25.60 18.46 -19.09
C ALA A 354 -26.06 17.07 -19.58
N GLY A 355 -25.96 16.03 -18.76
CA GLY A 355 -26.42 14.67 -19.05
C GLY A 355 -25.37 13.79 -19.73
N ALA A 356 -24.07 14.11 -19.63
CA ALA A 356 -23.02 13.35 -20.31
C ALA A 356 -22.96 11.86 -19.88
N LEU A 357 -23.36 11.55 -18.65
CA LEU A 357 -23.32 10.18 -18.10
C LEU A 357 -24.22 9.20 -18.85
N SER A 358 -25.20 9.66 -19.63
CA SER A 358 -26.04 8.76 -20.44
C SER A 358 -25.28 8.00 -21.55
N ASN A 359 -24.01 8.34 -21.79
CA ASN A 359 -23.14 7.68 -22.77
C ASN A 359 -22.21 6.64 -22.15
N TYR A 360 -22.30 6.41 -20.84
CA TYR A 360 -21.39 5.56 -20.08
C TYR A 360 -22.18 4.51 -19.30
N GLU A 361 -21.57 3.35 -19.09
CA GLU A 361 -22.10 2.30 -18.22
C GLU A 361 -21.64 2.49 -16.78
N HIS A 362 -20.49 3.13 -16.58
CA HIS A 362 -19.88 3.34 -15.27
C HIS A 362 -19.53 4.81 -15.03
N ALA A 363 -19.66 5.25 -13.78
CA ALA A 363 -19.18 6.54 -13.32
C ALA A 363 -18.31 6.37 -12.06
N VAL A 364 -17.19 7.09 -11.97
CA VAL A 364 -16.32 7.11 -10.78
C VAL A 364 -16.24 8.52 -10.22
N LEU A 365 -16.53 8.67 -8.93
CA LEU A 365 -16.58 9.94 -8.23
C LEU A 365 -15.57 9.94 -7.07
N VAL A 366 -14.54 10.78 -7.18
CA VAL A 366 -13.45 10.90 -6.19
C VAL A 366 -13.65 12.11 -5.24
N HIS A 367 -14.56 13.03 -5.58
CA HIS A 367 -14.70 14.29 -4.88
C HIS A 367 -16.14 14.68 -4.52
N ASP A 368 -16.30 15.51 -3.50
CA ASP A 368 -17.57 16.16 -3.18
C ASP A 368 -17.61 17.62 -3.65
N TYR A 369 -17.11 17.96 -4.85
CA TYR A 369 -17.12 19.31 -5.46
C TYR A 369 -18.32 20.24 -5.14
N VAL A 370 -19.48 19.65 -4.85
CA VAL A 370 -20.71 20.30 -4.36
C VAL A 370 -20.76 20.66 -2.86
N SER A 371 -19.74 20.40 -2.06
CA SER A 371 -19.81 20.55 -0.60
C SER A 371 -19.30 21.90 -0.09
N PRO A 372 -20.09 22.65 0.71
CA PRO A 372 -19.73 23.98 1.24
C PRO A 372 -18.51 23.99 2.17
N THR A 373 -17.92 22.83 2.45
CA THR A 373 -16.75 22.68 3.33
C THR A 373 -15.45 22.73 2.52
N GLU A 374 -14.41 23.37 3.06
CA GLU A 374 -13.03 23.45 2.52
C GLU A 374 -12.32 22.07 2.42
N ARG A 375 -13.06 20.94 2.41
CA ARG A 375 -12.58 19.55 2.57
C ARG A 375 -11.90 18.96 1.34
N ILE A 376 -12.15 19.49 0.14
CA ILE A 376 -11.38 19.13 -1.08
C ILE A 376 -9.88 19.45 -0.87
N SER A 377 -9.58 20.33 0.09
CA SER A 377 -8.22 20.77 0.44
C SER A 377 -7.70 20.30 1.79
N GLU A 378 -8.41 19.56 2.64
CA GLU A 378 -7.91 19.23 3.99
C GLU A 378 -6.88 18.09 4.01
N GLY A 379 -5.76 18.34 3.34
CA GLY A 379 -4.42 18.12 3.90
C GLY A 379 -3.64 19.44 3.97
N VAL A 380 -4.29 20.59 3.78
CA VAL A 380 -3.70 21.91 3.66
C VAL A 380 -4.01 22.70 4.94
N THR A 381 -2.97 23.20 5.59
CA THR A 381 -3.10 24.21 6.66
C THR A 381 -3.85 25.44 6.15
N ASP A 382 -4.37 26.28 7.05
CA ASP A 382 -5.08 27.54 6.70
C ASP A 382 -4.31 28.43 5.69
N ASN A 383 -3.01 28.19 5.51
CA ASN A 383 -2.08 28.94 4.68
C ASN A 383 -2.11 28.63 3.18
N GLN A 384 -2.82 27.60 2.69
CA GLN A 384 -2.94 27.34 1.24
C GLN A 384 -4.37 27.02 0.81
N LYS A 385 -5.31 27.92 1.11
CA LYS A 385 -6.68 27.84 0.57
C LYS A 385 -6.65 27.78 -0.96
N ALA A 386 -6.81 26.57 -1.53
CA ALA A 386 -7.29 26.44 -2.90
C ALA A 386 -8.60 27.22 -2.97
N GLY A 387 -8.75 28.11 -3.96
CA GLY A 387 -9.84 29.05 -4.11
C GLY A 387 -11.23 28.44 -4.36
N VAL A 388 -11.57 27.33 -3.70
CA VAL A 388 -12.89 26.72 -3.66
C VAL A 388 -13.78 27.57 -2.75
N THR A 389 -14.14 28.75 -3.22
CA THR A 389 -15.17 29.56 -2.57
C THR A 389 -16.54 28.98 -2.89
N GLY A 390 -17.08 28.20 -1.94
CA GLY A 390 -18.48 27.82 -1.87
C GLY A 390 -18.81 26.56 -2.63
N GLY A 391 -18.83 25.41 -1.95
CA GLY A 391 -19.62 24.30 -2.44
C GLY A 391 -21.09 24.65 -2.35
N VAL A 392 -21.72 24.56 -3.50
CA VAL A 392 -23.15 24.69 -3.66
C VAL A 392 -23.65 23.26 -3.74
N THR A 393 -24.61 22.87 -2.90
CA THR A 393 -25.45 21.72 -3.18
C THR A 393 -26.06 21.94 -4.56
N ASP A 394 -25.42 21.39 -5.59
CA ASP A 394 -25.83 21.58 -6.97
C ASP A 394 -26.83 20.49 -7.30
N ALA A 395 -28.10 20.79 -7.04
CA ALA A 395 -29.21 19.88 -7.28
C ALA A 395 -29.27 19.38 -8.74
N GLY A 396 -28.71 20.14 -9.70
CA GLY A 396 -28.62 19.68 -11.08
C GLY A 396 -27.56 18.60 -11.29
N TYR A 397 -26.45 18.67 -10.54
CA TYR A 397 -25.40 17.66 -10.57
C TYR A 397 -25.84 16.39 -9.86
N VAL A 398 -26.37 16.51 -8.63
CA VAL A 398 -26.86 15.36 -7.86
C VAL A 398 -28.02 14.68 -8.58
N GLY A 399 -28.98 15.44 -9.10
CA GLY A 399 -30.08 14.87 -9.88
C GLY A 399 -29.63 14.12 -11.14
N ALA A 400 -28.53 14.54 -11.78
CA ALA A 400 -27.96 13.81 -12.92
C ALA A 400 -27.27 12.49 -12.50
N LEU A 401 -26.72 12.42 -11.28
CA LEU A 401 -26.21 11.17 -10.71
C LEU A 401 -27.36 10.23 -10.33
N ASP A 402 -28.44 10.76 -9.75
CA ASP A 402 -29.64 9.98 -9.44
C ASP A 402 -30.27 9.41 -10.72
N ASP A 403 -30.46 10.23 -11.75
CA ASP A 403 -30.95 9.79 -13.06
C ASP A 403 -30.05 8.70 -13.69
N PHE A 404 -28.72 8.78 -13.49
CA PHE A 404 -27.77 7.77 -13.96
C PHE A 404 -27.94 6.43 -13.23
N VAL A 405 -28.07 6.46 -11.90
CA VAL A 405 -28.27 5.27 -11.08
C VAL A 405 -29.64 4.63 -11.37
N ASP A 406 -30.71 5.42 -11.46
CA ASP A 406 -32.06 4.95 -11.79
C ASP A 406 -32.13 4.33 -13.20
N ALA A 407 -31.29 4.79 -14.11
CA ALA A 407 -31.15 4.19 -15.44
C ALA A 407 -30.37 2.85 -15.44
N GLY A 408 -29.86 2.41 -14.27
CA GLY A 408 -29.06 1.21 -14.10
C GLY A 408 -27.57 1.40 -14.30
N GLY A 409 -27.08 2.64 -14.24
CA GLY A 409 -25.65 2.95 -14.28
C GLY A 409 -24.91 2.46 -13.03
N ASN A 410 -23.63 2.11 -13.20
CA ASN A 410 -22.78 1.66 -12.10
C ASN A 410 -21.95 2.83 -11.53
N LEU A 411 -22.23 3.26 -10.30
CA LEU A 411 -21.56 4.39 -9.66
C LEU A 411 -20.56 3.91 -8.62
N VAL A 412 -19.28 4.24 -8.80
CA VAL A 412 -18.23 4.05 -7.80
C VAL A 412 -17.95 5.38 -7.11
N VAL A 413 -18.00 5.41 -5.79
CA VAL A 413 -17.75 6.59 -4.96
C VAL A 413 -16.55 6.32 -4.06
N THR A 414 -15.61 7.26 -4.03
CA THR A 414 -14.41 7.18 -3.20
C THR A 414 -14.00 8.52 -2.60
N ASP A 415 -13.16 8.45 -1.56
CA ASP A 415 -12.57 9.61 -0.89
C ASP A 415 -13.68 10.58 -0.43
N THR A 416 -13.49 11.89 -0.65
CA THR A 416 -14.53 12.89 -0.35
C THR A 416 -15.82 12.67 -1.14
N GLY A 417 -15.80 11.97 -2.28
CA GLY A 417 -17.02 11.62 -3.02
C GLY A 417 -18.09 10.95 -2.14
N THR A 418 -17.68 10.27 -1.07
CA THR A 418 -18.54 9.62 -0.07
C THR A 418 -19.66 10.53 0.42
N TYR A 419 -19.38 11.83 0.61
CA TYR A 419 -20.39 12.74 1.14
C TYR A 419 -21.53 13.03 0.16
N VAL A 420 -21.37 12.76 -1.13
CA VAL A 420 -22.46 12.90 -2.11
C VAL A 420 -23.58 11.90 -1.84
N LEU A 421 -23.31 10.76 -1.19
CA LEU A 421 -24.32 9.77 -0.82
C LEU A 421 -25.43 10.35 0.07
N SER A 422 -25.12 11.34 0.91
CA SER A 422 -26.10 12.02 1.77
C SER A 422 -27.04 12.98 1.02
N GLU A 423 -26.71 13.30 -0.22
CA GLU A 423 -27.47 14.25 -1.05
C GLU A 423 -28.32 13.54 -2.13
N MET A 424 -28.02 12.28 -2.43
CA MET A 424 -28.67 11.47 -3.47
C MET A 424 -30.08 11.02 -3.06
N ASP A 425 -30.99 10.95 -4.03
CA ASP A 425 -32.36 10.43 -3.86
C ASP A 425 -32.75 9.63 -5.11
N ASN A 426 -32.48 8.32 -5.08
CA ASN A 426 -32.68 7.39 -6.21
C ASN A 426 -33.21 6.03 -5.73
N ASP A 427 -33.48 5.12 -6.66
CA ASP A 427 -34.05 3.79 -6.38
C ASP A 427 -33.16 2.92 -5.47
N LEU A 428 -31.85 3.19 -5.38
CA LEU A 428 -30.91 2.43 -4.55
C LEU A 428 -30.66 3.05 -3.18
N VAL A 429 -30.64 4.38 -3.08
CA VAL A 429 -30.26 5.12 -1.88
C VAL A 429 -31.17 6.33 -1.66
N ASP A 430 -31.81 6.37 -0.49
CA ASP A 430 -32.40 7.58 0.11
C ASP A 430 -31.35 8.25 1.00
N GLY A 431 -30.60 9.17 0.42
CA GLY A 431 -29.50 9.88 1.09
C GLY A 431 -29.95 10.70 2.29
N SER A 432 -31.24 11.06 2.39
CA SER A 432 -31.78 11.78 3.55
C SER A 432 -31.74 10.98 4.86
N ALA A 433 -31.52 9.66 4.77
CA ALA A 433 -31.28 8.78 5.90
C ALA A 433 -29.81 8.78 6.38
N ILE A 434 -28.90 9.46 5.67
CA ILE A 434 -27.49 9.61 6.02
C ILE A 434 -27.24 11.06 6.45
N SER A 435 -27.04 11.29 7.75
CA SER A 435 -26.57 12.57 8.25
C SER A 435 -25.12 12.79 7.83
N ARG A 436 -24.88 13.82 7.02
CA ARG A 436 -23.53 14.21 6.60
C ARG A 436 -22.59 14.47 7.77
N GLU A 437 -23.10 14.97 8.89
CA GLU A 437 -22.31 15.35 10.07
C GLU A 437 -22.15 14.21 11.08
N ASP A 438 -23.15 13.34 11.21
CA ASP A 438 -23.17 12.31 12.26
C ASP A 438 -22.84 10.91 11.75
N ASP A 439 -23.23 10.60 10.51
CA ASP A 439 -23.14 9.26 9.93
C ASP A 439 -21.93 9.09 9.00
N ILE A 440 -21.25 10.18 8.65
CA ILE A 440 -19.98 10.17 7.90
C ILE A 440 -18.89 10.75 8.78
N GLU A 441 -17.96 9.90 9.22
CA GLU A 441 -16.84 10.28 10.07
C GLU A 441 -15.55 10.29 9.26
N ARG A 442 -14.87 11.44 9.20
CA ARG A 442 -13.50 11.50 8.70
C ARG A 442 -12.53 11.08 9.81
N GLN A 443 -11.73 10.05 9.52
CA GLN A 443 -10.61 9.65 10.35
C GLN A 443 -9.30 9.87 9.61
N THR A 444 -8.25 10.24 10.35
CA THR A 444 -6.88 10.35 9.82
C THR A 444 -6.00 9.30 10.49
N LEU A 445 -5.48 8.38 9.68
CA LEU A 445 -4.79 7.17 10.13
C LEU A 445 -3.31 7.19 9.71
N ASP A 446 -2.50 6.29 10.24
CA ASP A 446 -1.12 6.08 9.76
C ASP A 446 -1.08 5.76 8.27
N VAL A 447 -2.01 4.92 7.83
CA VAL A 447 -2.28 4.58 6.43
C VAL A 447 -3.77 4.33 6.26
N ALA A 448 -4.31 4.59 5.07
CA ALA A 448 -5.65 4.16 4.73
C ALA A 448 -5.68 2.63 4.59
N ARG A 449 -6.40 1.96 5.49
CA ARG A 449 -6.45 0.49 5.55
C ARG A 449 -7.76 -0.02 6.11
N PHE A 450 -8.04 -1.30 5.84
CA PHE A 450 -9.09 -2.05 6.52
C PHE A 450 -8.59 -2.68 7.82
N THR A 451 -9.44 -2.69 8.85
CA THR A 451 -9.23 -3.48 10.08
C THR A 451 -9.97 -4.80 10.04
N SER A 452 -11.00 -4.93 9.19
CA SER A 452 -11.63 -6.21 8.89
C SER A 452 -12.18 -6.27 7.47
N LYS A 453 -12.17 -7.46 6.87
CA LYS A 453 -12.64 -7.72 5.51
C LYS A 453 -13.55 -8.94 5.47
N ASN A 454 -14.57 -8.88 4.63
CA ASN A 454 -15.36 -10.00 4.18
C ASN A 454 -14.85 -10.45 2.81
N LEU A 455 -13.86 -11.34 2.77
CA LEU A 455 -13.21 -11.80 1.54
C LEU A 455 -14.15 -12.54 0.56
N ASP A 456 -15.35 -12.96 1.01
CA ASP A 456 -16.38 -13.52 0.13
C ASP A 456 -17.20 -12.44 -0.61
N HIS A 457 -16.99 -11.15 -0.31
CA HIS A 457 -17.69 -10.04 -0.94
C HIS A 457 -17.23 -9.81 -2.40
N PRO A 458 -18.11 -9.46 -3.36
CA PRO A 458 -17.76 -9.27 -4.77
C PRO A 458 -16.70 -8.20 -5.08
N LEU A 459 -16.44 -7.27 -4.15
CA LEU A 459 -15.37 -6.27 -4.27
C LEU A 459 -13.96 -6.87 -4.06
N PHE A 460 -13.89 -8.11 -3.58
CA PHE A 460 -12.66 -8.88 -3.51
C PHE A 460 -12.75 -10.09 -4.43
N ASP A 461 -11.60 -10.54 -4.89
CA ASP A 461 -11.46 -11.80 -5.62
C ASP A 461 -10.47 -12.72 -4.90
N ASP A 462 -10.23 -13.90 -5.48
CA ASP A 462 -9.31 -14.89 -4.92
C ASP A 462 -7.83 -14.44 -4.93
N SER A 463 -7.49 -13.29 -5.52
CA SER A 463 -6.15 -12.71 -5.49
C SER A 463 -5.90 -11.88 -4.23
N VAL A 464 -6.95 -11.40 -3.57
CA VAL A 464 -6.84 -10.61 -2.35
C VAL A 464 -6.50 -11.52 -1.18
N ARG A 465 -5.34 -11.25 -0.56
CA ARG A 465 -4.82 -12.00 0.60
C ARG A 465 -5.32 -11.39 1.90
N GLU A 466 -5.42 -12.21 2.94
CA GLU A 466 -5.84 -11.77 4.27
C GLU A 466 -4.94 -10.67 4.85
N ILE A 467 -3.64 -10.73 4.59
CA ILE A 467 -2.65 -9.73 5.03
C ILE A 467 -2.80 -8.36 4.33
N GLN A 468 -3.39 -8.29 3.13
CA GLN A 468 -3.46 -7.04 2.34
C GLN A 468 -4.57 -6.12 2.83
N ASN A 469 -4.25 -5.05 3.54
CA ASN A 469 -5.24 -4.12 4.11
C ASN A 469 -5.07 -2.68 3.63
N GLN A 470 -3.86 -2.26 3.25
CA GLN A 470 -3.58 -0.89 2.82
C GLN A 470 -4.12 -0.58 1.42
N LEU A 471 -4.75 0.59 1.23
CA LEU A 471 -5.36 1.04 -0.02
C LEU A 471 -4.44 1.91 -0.89
N TRP A 472 -3.59 2.73 -0.28
CA TRP A 472 -2.59 3.57 -0.97
C TRP A 472 -1.41 3.93 -0.03
N LYS A 473 -0.24 4.33 -0.59
CA LYS A 473 0.95 4.74 0.20
C LYS A 473 0.97 6.25 0.50
N VAL A 474 1.30 6.61 1.74
CA VAL A 474 1.15 7.97 2.26
C VAL A 474 2.26 8.95 1.82
N GLN A 475 3.53 8.54 1.89
CA GLN A 475 4.66 9.45 1.71
C GLN A 475 4.78 10.06 0.31
N PRO A 476 4.62 9.29 -0.79
CA PRO A 476 4.79 9.89 -2.11
C PRO A 476 3.68 10.90 -2.45
N LEU A 477 2.58 10.91 -1.68
CA LEU A 477 1.51 11.91 -1.76
C LEU A 477 1.66 13.04 -0.72
N GLY A 478 2.76 13.09 0.03
CA GLY A 478 3.07 14.16 0.99
C GLY A 478 2.46 13.99 2.38
N TYR A 479 1.73 12.91 2.63
CA TYR A 479 1.11 12.62 3.94
C TYR A 479 2.16 12.11 4.94
N GLN A 480 1.99 12.48 6.21
CA GLN A 480 2.81 11.97 7.32
C GLN A 480 2.48 10.50 7.61
N VAL A 481 3.45 9.79 8.18
CA VAL A 481 3.35 8.35 8.51
C VAL A 481 2.58 8.07 9.81
N ASP A 482 2.13 9.12 10.49
CA ASP A 482 1.38 9.09 11.74
C ASP A 482 0.11 9.92 11.59
N GLY A 483 -1.05 9.26 11.65
CA GLY A 483 -2.35 9.91 11.79
C GLY A 483 -2.73 10.97 10.75
N SER A 484 -2.32 10.85 9.48
CA SER A 484 -2.60 11.87 8.46
C SER A 484 -3.33 11.35 7.21
N ALA A 485 -3.39 10.03 6.99
CA ALA A 485 -4.08 9.44 5.84
C ALA A 485 -5.60 9.51 6.01
N PRO A 486 -6.34 10.26 5.18
CA PRO A 486 -7.77 10.43 5.37
C PRO A 486 -8.57 9.21 4.93
N MET A 487 -9.60 8.85 5.71
CA MET A 487 -10.69 7.96 5.32
C MET A 487 -12.02 8.57 5.75
N ASP A 488 -12.96 8.67 4.82
CA ASP A 488 -14.34 9.10 5.12
C ASP A 488 -15.19 7.84 5.33
N LEU A 489 -15.53 7.53 6.58
CA LEU A 489 -16.13 6.26 7.00
C LEU A 489 -17.63 6.40 7.31
N LEU A 490 -18.45 5.45 6.83
CA LEU A 490 -19.90 5.47 7.01
C LEU A 490 -20.37 4.69 8.24
N ASP A 491 -21.42 5.18 8.88
CA ASP A 491 -22.21 4.41 9.83
C ASP A 491 -22.99 3.29 9.12
N GLU A 492 -22.89 2.07 9.65
CA GLU A 492 -23.51 0.89 9.04
C GLU A 492 -25.04 0.92 9.11
N SER A 493 -25.60 1.50 10.19
CA SER A 493 -27.05 1.60 10.37
C SER A 493 -27.67 2.67 9.48
N ALA A 494 -26.98 3.78 9.26
CA ALA A 494 -27.36 4.80 8.30
C ALA A 494 -27.34 4.26 6.87
N LEU A 495 -26.27 3.55 6.46
CA LEU A 495 -26.20 2.90 5.15
C LEU A 495 -27.36 1.91 4.93
N ALA A 496 -27.66 1.08 5.92
CA ALA A 496 -28.77 0.13 5.85
C ALA A 496 -30.15 0.80 5.81
N ALA A 497 -30.31 1.94 6.50
CA ALA A 497 -31.54 2.72 6.45
C ALA A 497 -31.72 3.38 5.07
N ALA A 498 -30.66 3.97 4.54
CA ALA A 498 -30.63 4.64 3.24
C ALA A 498 -30.88 3.67 2.08
N SER A 499 -30.40 2.42 2.17
CA SER A 499 -30.63 1.42 1.12
C SER A 499 -32.09 0.94 1.01
N GLY A 500 -32.92 1.17 2.03
CA GLY A 500 -34.33 0.77 2.00
C GLY A 500 -34.53 -0.72 1.70
N ASP A 501 -35.21 -1.00 0.57
CA ASP A 501 -35.47 -2.37 0.08
C ASP A 501 -34.32 -2.94 -0.80
N SER A 502 -33.34 -2.11 -1.18
CA SER A 502 -32.16 -2.51 -1.94
C SER A 502 -31.19 -3.32 -1.08
N ALA A 503 -30.35 -4.13 -1.74
CA ALA A 503 -29.40 -4.99 -1.06
C ALA A 503 -28.09 -4.23 -0.77
N ALA A 504 -27.93 -3.80 0.49
CA ALA A 504 -26.65 -3.32 1.00
C ALA A 504 -25.78 -4.48 1.52
N SER A 505 -24.49 -4.49 1.16
CA SER A 505 -23.51 -5.44 1.67
C SER A 505 -22.18 -4.75 1.99
N VAL A 506 -21.64 -5.04 3.19
CA VAL A 506 -20.37 -4.49 3.66
C VAL A 506 -19.22 -5.42 3.26
N ALA A 507 -18.24 -4.85 2.56
CA ALA A 507 -17.03 -5.54 2.15
C ALA A 507 -15.95 -5.44 3.24
N ALA A 508 -15.75 -4.24 3.79
CA ALA A 508 -14.70 -4.00 4.78
C ALA A 508 -15.05 -2.90 5.77
N ARG A 509 -14.39 -2.95 6.93
CA ARG A 509 -14.49 -1.95 7.99
C ARG A 509 -13.13 -1.44 8.41
N THR A 510 -13.14 -0.23 8.95
CA THR A 510 -12.01 0.43 9.62
C THR A 510 -12.55 0.98 10.94
N ASP A 511 -11.91 0.62 12.05
CA ASP A 511 -12.32 1.00 13.40
C ASP A 511 -13.83 0.82 13.70
N GLY A 512 -14.38 -0.28 13.18
CA GLY A 512 -15.78 -0.67 13.37
C GLY A 512 -16.79 0.02 12.44
N ARG A 513 -16.39 1.02 11.66
CA ARG A 513 -17.23 1.71 10.66
C ARG A 513 -17.05 1.15 9.25
N VAL A 514 -18.02 1.39 8.37
CA VAL A 514 -18.00 0.88 7.00
C VAL A 514 -16.97 1.65 6.17
N ALA A 515 -15.96 0.93 5.67
CA ALA A 515 -14.89 1.47 4.85
C ALA A 515 -15.03 1.09 3.37
N ALA A 516 -15.77 0.01 3.07
CA ALA A 516 -16.16 -0.36 1.72
C ALA A 516 -17.47 -1.16 1.71
N ALA A 517 -18.36 -0.86 0.77
CA ALA A 517 -19.66 -1.50 0.63
C ALA A 517 -20.22 -1.42 -0.79
N SER A 518 -21.24 -2.22 -1.06
CA SER A 518 -22.07 -2.13 -2.27
C SER A 518 -23.54 -1.98 -1.88
N VAL A 519 -24.28 -1.17 -2.63
CA VAL A 519 -25.74 -1.13 -2.63
C VAL A 519 -26.20 -1.48 -4.03
N THR A 520 -26.89 -2.60 -4.19
CA THR A 520 -27.37 -3.08 -5.50
C THR A 520 -28.86 -3.40 -5.44
N PRO A 521 -29.57 -3.49 -6.57
CA PRO A 521 -31.00 -3.74 -6.57
C PRO A 521 -31.43 -5.01 -5.82
N ASP A 522 -30.63 -6.07 -5.85
CA ASP A 522 -31.03 -7.39 -5.35
C ASP A 522 -29.90 -8.23 -4.72
N GLY A 523 -28.66 -7.72 -4.67
CA GLY A 523 -27.51 -8.43 -4.10
C GLY A 523 -26.97 -9.54 -5.00
N THR A 524 -27.50 -9.70 -6.22
CA THR A 524 -27.02 -10.65 -7.23
C THR A 524 -26.47 -9.97 -8.47
N THR A 525 -26.76 -8.69 -8.62
CA THR A 525 -26.24 -7.79 -9.65
C THR A 525 -24.91 -7.18 -9.18
N ASP A 526 -23.96 -7.08 -10.11
CA ASP A 526 -22.64 -6.45 -9.89
C ASP A 526 -22.67 -4.96 -10.31
N THR A 527 -23.85 -4.36 -10.38
CA THR A 527 -24.09 -2.97 -10.78
C THR A 527 -24.93 -2.28 -9.71
N GLY A 528 -24.52 -1.09 -9.32
CA GLY A 528 -25.25 -0.26 -8.36
C GLY A 528 -24.38 0.88 -7.87
N ILE A 529 -24.39 1.12 -6.56
CA ILE A 529 -23.49 2.09 -5.92
C ILE A 529 -22.43 1.31 -5.13
N HIS A 530 -21.17 1.49 -5.50
CA HIS A 530 -20.01 0.93 -4.81
C HIS A 530 -19.26 2.03 -4.09
N TYR A 531 -19.02 1.85 -2.80
CA TYR A 531 -18.34 2.82 -1.95
C TYR A 531 -17.00 2.25 -1.47
N ILE A 532 -15.94 3.04 -1.61
CA ILE A 532 -14.58 2.77 -1.12
C ILE A 532 -14.09 4.05 -0.43
N SER A 533 -14.02 4.07 0.89
CA SER A 533 -13.75 5.29 1.69
C SER A 533 -12.54 6.15 1.30
N SER A 534 -11.47 5.55 0.77
CA SER A 534 -10.21 6.25 0.47
C SER A 534 -9.38 5.46 -0.53
N LEU A 535 -9.19 6.00 -1.73
CA LEU A 535 -8.50 5.28 -2.82
C LEU A 535 -7.59 6.21 -3.62
N LEU A 536 -8.09 7.38 -3.97
CA LEU A 536 -7.42 8.37 -4.82
C LEU A 536 -7.42 9.74 -4.14
N PRO A 537 -6.92 9.86 -2.89
CA PRO A 537 -6.86 11.15 -2.24
C PRO A 537 -5.90 12.07 -3.02
N PRO A 538 -6.19 13.38 -3.09
CA PRO A 538 -5.25 14.32 -3.68
C PRO A 538 -3.95 14.34 -2.86
N ALA A 539 -2.83 14.66 -3.51
CA ALA A 539 -1.59 14.90 -2.81
C ALA A 539 -1.73 16.10 -1.86
N THR A 540 -1.04 16.06 -0.71
CA THR A 540 -0.94 17.19 0.22
C THR A 540 0.41 17.89 0.10
N GLN A 541 0.36 19.22 0.13
CA GLN A 541 1.54 20.10 0.13
C GLN A 541 1.93 20.58 1.54
N ALA A 542 1.23 20.14 2.59
CA ALA A 542 1.47 20.66 3.94
C ALA A 542 2.81 20.23 4.54
N ASN A 543 3.41 19.12 4.11
CA ASN A 543 4.69 18.66 4.67
C ASN A 543 5.83 18.95 3.70
N LEU A 544 7.07 18.96 4.19
CA LEU A 544 8.24 19.06 3.32
C LEU A 544 8.28 17.91 2.30
N HIS A 545 8.38 18.24 1.02
CA HIS A 545 8.44 17.28 -0.09
C HIS A 545 9.48 17.71 -1.14
N PRO A 546 10.78 17.82 -0.76
CA PRO A 546 11.83 18.34 -1.65
C PRO A 546 11.95 17.61 -2.99
N PHE A 547 11.54 16.34 -3.05
CA PHE A 547 11.60 15.53 -4.26
C PHE A 547 10.27 15.51 -5.06
N GLY A 548 9.36 16.41 -4.74
CA GLY A 548 8.05 16.52 -5.36
C GLY A 548 7.04 15.51 -4.80
N LEU A 549 5.85 15.52 -5.41
CA LEU A 549 4.73 14.64 -5.09
C LEU A 549 4.43 13.73 -6.28
N GLN A 550 3.71 12.64 -6.06
CA GLN A 550 3.22 11.75 -7.10
C GLN A 550 1.73 11.99 -7.39
N ASN A 551 1.26 11.46 -8.52
CA ASN A 551 -0.15 11.58 -8.91
C ASN A 551 -1.06 10.71 -8.06
N TYR A 552 -0.65 9.47 -7.83
CA TYR A 552 -1.39 8.47 -7.09
C TYR A 552 -0.43 7.41 -6.56
N THR A 553 -0.86 6.65 -5.55
CA THR A 553 -0.07 5.56 -4.94
C THR A 553 -0.92 4.33 -4.58
N VAL A 554 -1.93 4.07 -5.41
CA VAL A 554 -2.90 2.99 -5.24
C VAL A 554 -2.19 1.64 -5.11
N THR A 555 -2.55 0.88 -4.07
CA THR A 555 -1.99 -0.45 -3.85
C THR A 555 -2.57 -1.48 -4.80
N PHE A 556 -1.96 -2.67 -4.88
CA PHE A 556 -2.59 -3.83 -5.53
C PHE A 556 -4.03 -4.05 -5.03
N LEU A 557 -4.26 -4.01 -3.72
CA LEU A 557 -5.61 -4.11 -3.14
C LEU A 557 -6.55 -3.02 -3.67
N GLY A 558 -6.14 -1.76 -3.61
CA GLY A 558 -6.96 -0.64 -4.10
C GLY A 558 -7.32 -0.77 -5.58
N ASN A 559 -6.36 -1.17 -6.42
CA ASN A 559 -6.58 -1.40 -7.85
C ASN A 559 -7.54 -2.58 -8.12
N ILE A 560 -7.44 -3.68 -7.35
CA ILE A 560 -8.39 -4.80 -7.47
C ILE A 560 -9.79 -4.39 -7.03
N MET A 561 -9.91 -3.60 -5.97
CA MET A 561 -11.21 -3.11 -5.51
C MET A 561 -11.89 -2.23 -6.55
N LEU A 562 -11.17 -1.27 -7.15
CA LEU A 562 -11.72 -0.44 -8.21
C LEU A 562 -12.12 -1.27 -9.43
N THR A 563 -11.24 -2.16 -9.88
CA THR A 563 -11.50 -3.05 -11.02
C THR A 563 -12.74 -3.92 -10.76
N SER A 564 -12.88 -4.45 -9.53
CA SER A 564 -14.03 -5.25 -9.12
C SER A 564 -15.31 -4.41 -9.00
N ALA A 565 -15.22 -3.17 -8.51
CA ALA A 565 -16.35 -2.24 -8.44
C ALA A 565 -16.86 -1.85 -9.83
N LEU A 566 -15.97 -1.79 -10.83
CA LEU A 566 -16.33 -1.61 -12.23
C LEU A 566 -16.85 -2.90 -12.89
N GLY A 567 -16.73 -4.06 -12.24
CA GLY A 567 -17.09 -5.36 -12.83
C GLY A 567 -16.12 -5.83 -13.91
N PHE A 568 -14.91 -5.27 -13.95
CA PHE A 568 -13.90 -5.58 -14.97
C PHE A 568 -12.98 -6.71 -14.53
N THR A 569 -12.23 -7.28 -15.47
CA THR A 569 -11.21 -8.32 -15.18
C THR A 569 -9.86 -7.89 -15.73
N GLN A 570 -8.83 -7.87 -14.87
CA GLN A 570 -7.45 -7.64 -15.31
C GLN A 570 -6.81 -8.97 -15.67
N VAL A 571 -6.20 -9.07 -16.84
CA VAL A 571 -5.63 -10.30 -17.41
C VAL A 571 -4.14 -10.10 -17.65
N ARG A 572 -3.36 -11.08 -17.23
CA ARG A 572 -1.95 -11.26 -17.60
C ARG A 572 -1.81 -12.47 -18.51
N ASP A 573 -1.22 -12.29 -19.69
CA ASP A 573 -1.00 -13.37 -20.66
C ASP A 573 0.48 -13.46 -21.04
N THR A 574 1.09 -14.64 -20.87
CA THR A 574 2.47 -14.95 -21.29
C THR A 574 2.54 -15.71 -22.62
N GLY A 575 1.39 -16.05 -23.21
CA GLY A 575 1.25 -16.96 -24.35
C GLY A 575 1.36 -18.45 -23.98
N GLU A 576 1.94 -18.79 -22.81
CA GLU A 576 1.92 -20.14 -22.24
C GLU A 576 0.89 -20.28 -21.12
N THR A 577 0.73 -19.22 -20.33
CA THR A 577 -0.21 -19.10 -19.22
C THR A 577 -0.99 -17.80 -19.31
N THR A 578 -2.27 -17.87 -18.97
CA THR A 578 -3.14 -16.71 -18.85
C THR A 578 -3.72 -16.71 -17.44
N HIS A 579 -3.52 -15.63 -16.71
CA HIS A 579 -4.00 -15.43 -15.34
C HIS A 579 -4.92 -14.22 -15.33
N GLY A 580 -6.19 -14.45 -15.01
CA GLY A 580 -7.15 -13.39 -14.74
C GLY A 580 -7.16 -13.07 -13.25
N VAL A 581 -7.19 -11.79 -12.93
CA VAL A 581 -7.50 -11.23 -11.63
C VAL A 581 -8.89 -10.59 -11.78
N HIS A 582 -9.83 -11.04 -10.97
CA HIS A 582 -11.29 -10.91 -11.02
C HIS A 582 -12.07 -11.97 -11.85
N ARG A 583 -13.35 -12.14 -11.48
CA ARG A 583 -14.19 -13.34 -11.61
C ARG A 583 -14.88 -13.47 -12.97
N ARG A 584 -14.83 -14.68 -13.54
CA ARG A 584 -15.91 -15.20 -14.42
C ARG A 584 -17.02 -15.84 -13.59
N PRO A 585 -18.30 -15.45 -13.73
CA PRO A 585 -19.42 -16.03 -12.98
C PRO A 585 -19.66 -17.54 -13.22
N ASP A 586 -19.04 -18.16 -14.23
CA ASP A 586 -19.46 -19.45 -14.78
C ASP A 586 -18.57 -20.69 -14.48
N GLN A 587 -17.57 -20.60 -13.59
CA GLN A 587 -16.88 -21.82 -13.12
C GLN A 587 -17.37 -22.30 -11.75
N PRO A 588 -17.95 -23.51 -11.65
CA PRO A 588 -18.17 -24.12 -10.34
C PRO A 588 -16.81 -24.34 -9.67
N ARG A 589 -16.66 -23.76 -8.47
CA ARG A 589 -15.49 -23.90 -7.59
C ARG A 589 -14.92 -25.32 -7.71
N ARG A 590 -13.67 -25.46 -8.14
CA ARG A 590 -12.93 -26.70 -7.91
C ARG A 590 -12.73 -26.80 -6.41
N ASP A 591 -13.57 -27.60 -5.78
CA ASP A 591 -13.37 -28.15 -4.44
C ASP A 591 -11.90 -28.62 -4.31
N HIS A 592 -11.02 -27.79 -3.75
CA HIS A 592 -9.80 -28.24 -3.10
C HIS A 592 -10.21 -28.93 -1.79
N ARG A 593 -10.89 -30.08 -1.93
CA ARG A 593 -11.12 -31.00 -0.83
C ARG A 593 -9.78 -31.54 -0.39
N LEU A 594 -9.31 -31.04 0.75
CA LEU A 594 -8.45 -31.73 1.70
C LEU A 594 -8.78 -33.23 1.68
N GLY A 595 -7.80 -34.01 1.24
CA GLY A 595 -7.93 -35.43 0.93
C GLY A 595 -8.17 -36.29 2.16
N THR A 596 -9.41 -36.38 2.65
CA THR A 596 -9.78 -37.42 3.63
C THR A 596 -9.99 -38.76 2.92
N ARG A 597 -8.92 -39.56 2.82
CA ARG A 597 -9.03 -41.01 2.53
C ARG A 597 -8.43 -41.88 3.64
N ARG A 598 -9.35 -42.35 4.50
CA ARG A 598 -9.45 -43.69 5.12
C ARG A 598 -8.15 -44.46 5.44
N ARG A 599 -7.95 -44.78 6.73
CA ARG A 599 -7.90 -46.19 7.23
C ARG A 599 -7.91 -46.37 8.76
N ARG A 600 -8.95 -47.08 9.22
CA ARG A 600 -8.98 -48.25 10.15
C ARG A 600 -8.50 -48.15 11.62
N ARG A 601 -9.50 -48.37 12.49
CA ARG A 601 -9.61 -49.35 13.61
C ARG A 601 -8.55 -49.33 14.72
N VAL A 602 -8.97 -48.85 15.90
CA VAL A 602 -8.78 -49.56 17.19
C VAL A 602 -10.06 -49.46 18.04
N ARG A 603 -10.33 -50.53 18.78
CA ARG A 603 -11.51 -50.85 19.59
C ARG A 603 -11.64 -49.98 20.85
N ARG A 604 -12.88 -49.71 21.30
CA ARG A 604 -13.33 -49.96 22.69
C ARG A 604 -14.86 -50.02 22.80
N ARG A 605 -15.31 -50.66 23.88
CA ARG A 605 -16.59 -51.37 24.09
C ARG A 605 -17.67 -50.52 24.78
N GLY A 606 -18.94 -50.87 24.58
CA GLY A 606 -20.07 -50.66 25.52
C GLY A 606 -21.40 -50.44 24.78
N ARG A 607 -22.21 -51.47 24.50
CA ARG A 607 -23.29 -52.14 25.27
C ARG A 607 -24.70 -51.51 25.10
N HIS A 608 -25.64 -52.40 24.70
CA HIS A 608 -27.13 -52.30 24.67
C HIS A 608 -27.75 -51.42 23.57
N HIS A 609 -28.79 -51.79 22.80
CA HIS A 609 -29.86 -52.79 22.93
C HIS A 609 -30.44 -53.20 21.53
N ARG A 610 -30.93 -54.45 21.41
CA ARG A 610 -32.06 -55.05 20.61
C ARG A 610 -32.72 -54.16 19.50
N ARG A 611 -33.11 -54.63 18.30
CA ARG A 611 -33.79 -55.90 17.87
C ARG A 611 -33.88 -55.95 16.32
N ASP A 612 -33.76 -57.15 15.73
CA ASP A 612 -34.56 -57.77 14.62
C ASP A 612 -35.08 -56.92 13.42
N THR A 613 -35.03 -57.30 12.12
CA THR A 613 -35.15 -58.63 11.48
C THR A 613 -34.88 -58.56 9.95
N GLY A 614 -34.28 -59.64 9.41
CA GLY A 614 -34.57 -60.25 8.09
C GLY A 614 -33.98 -59.62 6.81
N ARG A 615 -33.71 -60.34 5.71
CA ARG A 615 -33.60 -61.77 5.37
C ARG A 615 -33.14 -61.84 3.89
N LEU A 616 -32.26 -62.79 3.54
CA LEU A 616 -32.09 -63.47 2.21
C LEU A 616 -31.68 -62.61 0.97
N GLU A 617 -30.99 -63.09 -0.07
CA GLU A 617 -30.11 -64.23 -0.38
C GLU A 617 -29.68 -64.08 -1.86
N ARG A 618 -28.47 -64.56 -2.22
CA ARG A 618 -28.09 -65.19 -3.52
C ARG A 618 -28.05 -64.28 -4.78
N ARG A 619 -27.20 -64.46 -5.81
CA ARG A 619 -26.41 -65.61 -6.29
C ARG A 619 -25.37 -65.17 -7.36
N ARG A 620 -24.23 -65.87 -7.34
CA ARG A 620 -23.16 -66.08 -8.36
C ARG A 620 -23.55 -66.08 -9.85
N LYS A 621 -22.60 -65.66 -10.71
CA LYS A 621 -21.86 -66.44 -11.77
C LYS A 621 -20.96 -65.45 -12.57
N VAL A 622 -19.65 -65.57 -12.76
CA VAL A 622 -18.72 -66.63 -13.25
C VAL A 622 -18.48 -66.59 -14.78
N ARG A 623 -17.18 -66.47 -15.14
CA ARG A 623 -16.46 -66.92 -16.39
C ARG A 623 -16.59 -66.06 -17.65
N ARG A 624 -15.61 -65.96 -18.57
CA ARG A 624 -14.15 -66.30 -18.68
C ARG A 624 -13.70 -65.89 -20.10
N ARG A 625 -12.44 -65.45 -20.22
CA ARG A 625 -11.43 -65.82 -21.25
C ARG A 625 -11.55 -65.36 -22.74
N ARG A 626 -10.47 -64.65 -23.14
CA ARG A 626 -9.37 -65.03 -24.08
C ARG A 626 -9.37 -64.51 -25.52
N LYS A 627 -8.24 -63.82 -25.81
CA LYS A 627 -7.15 -64.12 -26.78
C LYS A 627 -7.12 -63.40 -28.15
N ARG A 628 -5.98 -62.69 -28.33
CA ARG A 628 -4.98 -62.73 -29.44
C ARG A 628 -5.43 -62.14 -30.81
N ARG A 629 -4.60 -61.48 -31.63
CA ARG A 629 -3.13 -61.45 -31.90
C ARG A 629 -2.82 -60.24 -32.82
N ARG A 630 -1.70 -59.50 -32.63
CA ARG A 630 -0.49 -59.30 -33.53
C ARG A 630 -0.75 -58.69 -34.93
N HIS A 631 -0.04 -57.66 -35.39
CA HIS A 631 1.39 -57.64 -35.83
C HIS A 631 1.95 -56.19 -35.98
N HIS A 632 3.19 -55.90 -35.55
CA HIS A 632 4.45 -55.60 -36.32
C HIS A 632 4.45 -54.29 -37.16
N GLY A 633 5.48 -53.43 -37.16
CA GLY A 633 6.89 -53.61 -36.78
C GLY A 633 7.72 -52.32 -36.60
N ARG A 634 8.94 -52.55 -36.08
CA ARG A 634 10.15 -51.70 -35.97
C ARG A 634 10.86 -51.57 -37.35
N PRO A 635 11.99 -50.83 -37.58
CA PRO A 635 13.10 -50.35 -36.68
C PRO A 635 13.50 -48.87 -36.90
N ARG A 636 14.31 -48.13 -36.10
CA ARG A 636 15.71 -48.20 -35.55
C ARG A 636 16.88 -48.01 -36.54
N HIS A 637 17.66 -46.94 -36.27
CA HIS A 637 19.13 -46.72 -36.34
C HIS A 637 19.82 -45.92 -37.49
N ARG A 638 20.39 -44.76 -37.08
CA ARG A 638 21.79 -44.21 -37.16
C ARG A 638 22.60 -44.13 -38.48
N HIS A 639 23.44 -43.06 -38.50
CA HIS A 639 24.65 -42.71 -39.28
C HIS A 639 24.41 -41.94 -40.60
N ALA A 640 25.20 -40.94 -41.02
CA ALA A 640 26.35 -40.21 -40.49
C ALA A 640 26.64 -39.05 -41.48
N GLU A 641 27.24 -37.93 -41.05
CA GLU A 641 28.10 -37.16 -41.96
C GLU A 641 29.21 -36.43 -41.18
N ARG A 642 30.46 -36.68 -41.62
CA ARG A 642 31.71 -35.95 -41.33
C ARG A 642 31.92 -35.05 -42.55
N GLY A 643 32.54 -33.87 -42.56
CA GLY A 643 33.42 -33.17 -41.63
C GLY A 643 34.49 -32.42 -42.46
N ARG A 644 35.00 -31.28 -41.99
CA ARG A 644 36.34 -30.76 -42.36
C ARG A 644 36.96 -29.95 -41.22
N ARG A 645 38.26 -30.15 -41.06
CA ARG A 645 39.15 -29.77 -39.95
C ARG A 645 39.69 -28.33 -40.11
N ARG A 646 40.08 -27.69 -38.99
CA ARG A 646 41.49 -27.29 -38.70
C ARG A 646 41.69 -26.93 -37.23
N ARG A 647 42.94 -27.09 -36.79
CA ARG A 647 43.47 -27.17 -35.41
C ARG A 647 43.93 -25.83 -34.85
N HIS A 648 44.10 -25.80 -33.52
CA HIS A 648 45.07 -25.08 -32.65
C HIS A 648 44.33 -24.32 -31.52
N SER A 649 44.79 -24.18 -30.27
CA SER A 649 45.68 -24.95 -29.38
C SER A 649 45.60 -24.27 -27.99
N HIS A 650 45.43 -25.09 -26.94
CA HIS A 650 45.73 -24.90 -25.49
C HIS A 650 45.18 -23.71 -24.65
N PRO A 651 45.02 -23.90 -23.32
CA PRO A 651 44.35 -22.97 -22.39
C PRO A 651 45.32 -22.22 -21.45
N PRO A 652 44.86 -21.21 -20.69
CA PRO A 652 45.48 -20.81 -19.42
C PRO A 652 44.52 -21.14 -18.25
N VAL A 653 44.86 -21.94 -17.24
CA VAL A 653 45.87 -21.79 -16.17
C VAL A 653 45.77 -20.45 -15.42
N LEU A 654 45.11 -20.56 -14.26
CA LEU A 654 45.14 -19.66 -13.10
C LEU A 654 46.56 -19.20 -12.74
N ARG A 655 46.76 -17.88 -12.64
CA ARG A 655 47.83 -17.29 -11.82
C ARG A 655 47.33 -16.06 -11.06
N ARG A 656 47.56 -16.14 -9.75
CA ARG A 656 47.54 -15.07 -8.75
C ARG A 656 48.21 -13.79 -9.26
N CYS A 657 47.65 -12.64 -8.91
CA CYS A 657 48.36 -11.36 -8.84
C CYS A 657 48.33 -10.77 -7.42
N PRO A 658 49.31 -9.93 -7.07
CA PRO A 658 49.77 -9.72 -5.71
C PRO A 658 49.38 -8.37 -5.09
N ARG A 659 49.50 -8.31 -3.77
CA ARG A 659 49.49 -7.12 -2.92
C ARG A 659 50.40 -6.01 -3.48
N GLY A 660 49.87 -4.78 -3.54
CA GLY A 660 50.63 -3.56 -3.83
C GLY A 660 50.17 -2.39 -2.96
N ARG A 661 50.99 -2.06 -1.95
CA ARG A 661 50.91 -0.86 -1.12
C ARG A 661 50.98 0.41 -1.98
N ARG A 662 50.15 1.42 -1.69
CA ARG A 662 50.43 2.82 -2.07
C ARG A 662 50.37 3.75 -0.87
N ARG A 663 51.37 4.62 -0.83
CA ARG A 663 51.74 5.57 0.21
C ARG A 663 50.83 6.79 0.20
N VAL A 664 50.40 7.20 1.38
CA VAL A 664 49.84 8.51 1.69
C VAL A 664 50.97 9.56 1.59
N ARG A 665 50.76 10.63 0.81
CA ARG A 665 51.56 11.86 0.87
C ARG A 665 50.70 12.97 1.46
N ARG A 666 51.06 13.38 2.68
CA ARG A 666 50.62 14.62 3.34
C ARG A 666 51.13 15.83 2.56
N LEU A 667 50.26 16.82 2.35
CA LEU A 667 50.65 18.18 2.01
C LEU A 667 50.29 19.08 3.19
N HIS A 668 51.32 19.67 3.80
CA HIS A 668 51.22 20.77 4.75
C HIS A 668 51.06 22.08 3.99
N LEU A 669 50.13 22.92 4.41
CA LEU A 669 50.21 24.36 4.20
C LEU A 669 50.19 25.05 5.56
N ARG A 670 51.22 25.88 5.76
CA ARG A 670 51.53 26.65 6.96
C ARG A 670 50.96 28.06 6.84
N ALA A 671 50.66 28.61 8.01
CA ALA A 671 50.18 29.95 8.29
C ALA A 671 51.14 31.11 7.93
N GLY A 672 50.54 32.30 7.84
CA GLY A 672 51.13 33.65 7.90
C GLY A 672 50.12 34.63 7.27
N GLY A 673 49.50 35.61 7.94
CA GLY A 673 49.95 36.48 9.02
C GLY A 673 50.30 37.85 8.42
N GLY A 674 49.48 38.88 8.63
CA GLY A 674 49.84 40.26 8.25
C GLY A 674 48.68 41.25 8.13
N GLU A 675 48.42 42.00 9.20
CA GLU A 675 47.61 43.22 9.28
C GLU A 675 48.13 44.37 8.38
N ARG A 676 47.24 45.26 7.89
CA ARG A 676 47.12 46.69 8.32
C ARG A 676 46.38 47.61 7.33
N HIS A 677 45.40 48.32 7.90
CA HIS A 677 44.90 49.70 7.65
C HIS A 677 45.26 50.50 6.37
N HIS A 678 44.23 51.03 5.68
CA HIS A 678 43.91 52.48 5.61
C HIS A 678 42.60 52.73 4.81
N ARG A 679 41.57 53.34 5.43
CA ARG A 679 41.09 54.73 5.26
C ARG A 679 40.51 55.14 3.88
N ARG A 680 39.20 55.46 3.96
CA ARG A 680 38.52 56.73 3.57
C ARG A 680 38.09 56.98 2.10
N ARG A 681 36.81 57.41 2.03
CA ARG A 681 36.12 58.28 1.04
C ARG A 681 35.83 57.60 -0.30
N GLY A 682 34.65 57.69 -0.90
CA GLY A 682 33.51 58.60 -0.77
C GLY A 682 32.93 58.84 -2.17
N ALA A 683 31.66 59.26 -2.24
CA ALA A 683 30.86 59.62 -3.43
C ALA A 683 30.30 58.40 -4.21
N ASP A 684 28.98 58.15 -4.24
CA ASP A 684 27.86 58.97 -4.69
C ASP A 684 27.90 59.24 -6.20
N ARG A 685 27.09 58.49 -6.98
CA ARG A 685 26.15 59.03 -7.98
C ARG A 685 25.44 57.94 -8.82
N ARG A 686 24.12 57.97 -8.66
CA ARG A 686 23.01 57.80 -9.63
C ARG A 686 23.37 57.55 -11.12
N GLY A 687 22.60 56.65 -11.73
CA GLY A 687 22.21 56.65 -13.14
C GLY A 687 21.47 55.35 -13.51
N ARG A 688 20.15 55.25 -13.30
CA ARG A 688 19.07 55.32 -14.31
C ARG A 688 19.29 54.47 -15.58
N ARG A 689 18.38 53.49 -15.72
CA ARG A 689 17.70 52.98 -16.92
C ARG A 689 18.57 52.52 -18.10
N HIS A 690 18.53 51.22 -18.39
CA HIS A 690 17.58 50.70 -19.38
C HIS A 690 17.09 49.32 -19.00
#